data_AF-A0A370G4T0-F1
#
_entry.id   AF-A0A370G4T0-F1
#
_cell.length_a   1.000
_cell.length_b   1.000
_cell.length_c   1.000
_cell.angle_alpha   90.00
_cell.angle_beta   90.00
_cell.angle_gamma   90.00
#
_symmetry.space_group_name_H-M   'P 1'
#
loop_
_entity.id
_entity.type
_entity.pdbx_description
1 polymer ?
#
loop_
_entity_poly.entity_id
_entity_poly.type
_entity_poly.pdbx_seq_one_letter_code
_entity_poly.pdbx_strand_id
1 'polypeptide(L)'
;MKKLRLAILPGDGIGQDVTFAAVPIFEALGLPVETIFGDIGWECWKQEGNPIPARTWEIIKSCDAVLLGATTSMPEKEALKALPEHLRASPPPYVSPIVQLRQQLDLYANVRPCFNIKGEGEDFNFSVIRENTEGLYAGLDFYPLPDALHSVVAANPRWRHLSAEDASCSLRLQSRDGLARLFEFAFSHAQREGFNRVTFADKPNVLRKSSAFAREIFEGIAQKYPHIQADIHNVDAVALWMVKRPQEFGVIVAENMFGDILSDLGAGVMGGLGLASSANIGAKGCYFEPVHGSAPRVKSNRANPGAMFLTIGLLLKHFGYHAEAGRIQQALHEVIKEGKFVTYDMGGDASTQTMANAIIDRCLQPKTKKTISFLATGNELVQGEIQDTNSHFFAKTINEKGGNIDQHIQVSDNKRAISSALTYLLGKSDAVIVSGGLGPTSDDTTRFAIADVIKQELCFDETAWTHVVNRLERFNLAVTESNRQQALFPRHAELYPNENGTAFGCHIEWQSKHIFMLPGPPRECRPMFDKHVVARLEQSGFFKKKKVYRWMTLGLIEGEIAPQIDEIAKSHSVGIAYRWHYPYLEIKLAADENEDVNDLVHAVEALLLPCLVSCDGKKAFEVLEESLQHFPHIISVVDKATLGEFEKAVSLQNINYFKTQPAEDTDGVWFCVKASKPLQNQTEFTGMISLECEGFSGKQCRYAHKLSIPNRGHEVIEYAKSYIAWQLRQFIKSLEG
;
A
#
# COMPACT_ATOMS: atom_id res chain seq x y z
N MET A 1 15.04 -26.94 2.53
CA MET A 1 15.58 -26.06 3.59
C MET A 1 15.32 -26.73 4.94
N LYS A 2 16.20 -26.53 5.93
CA LYS A 2 15.94 -26.96 7.32
C LYS A 2 14.71 -26.19 7.83
N LYS A 3 13.75 -26.87 8.46
CA LYS A 3 12.60 -26.20 9.07
C LYS A 3 13.05 -25.35 10.25
N LEU A 4 12.48 -24.16 10.40
CA LEU A 4 12.66 -23.30 11.56
C LEU A 4 11.83 -23.87 12.73
N ARG A 5 12.46 -24.21 13.85
CA ARG A 5 11.77 -24.79 15.01
C ARG A 5 11.49 -23.70 16.03
N LEU A 6 10.21 -23.48 16.34
CA LEU A 6 9.77 -22.41 17.23
C LEU A 6 9.09 -22.99 18.47
N ALA A 7 9.56 -22.59 19.66
CA ALA A 7 8.84 -22.84 20.90
C ALA A 7 7.72 -21.80 21.04
N ILE A 8 6.47 -22.25 21.04
CA ILE A 8 5.31 -21.38 21.24
C ILE A 8 4.90 -21.47 22.71
N LEU A 9 5.02 -20.37 23.42
CA LEU A 9 4.70 -20.26 24.84
C LEU A 9 3.54 -19.26 25.01
N PRO A 10 2.27 -19.71 25.04
CA PRO A 10 1.11 -18.81 24.97
C PRO A 10 0.95 -17.86 26.18
N GLY A 11 1.53 -18.19 27.33
CA GLY A 11 1.45 -17.38 28.53
C GLY A 11 0.06 -17.37 29.18
N ASP A 12 -0.34 -16.22 29.71
CA ASP A 12 -1.52 -16.03 30.54
C ASP A 12 -2.47 -14.97 29.96
N GLY A 13 -3.74 -15.04 30.34
CA GLY A 13 -4.74 -14.01 30.01
C GLY A 13 -4.87 -13.79 28.50
N ILE A 14 -4.83 -12.52 28.07
CA ILE A 14 -4.93 -12.19 26.64
C ILE A 14 -3.75 -12.71 25.82
N GLY A 15 -2.63 -13.07 26.46
CA GLY A 15 -1.47 -13.66 25.80
C GLY A 15 -1.86 -14.93 25.04
N GLN A 16 -2.73 -15.76 25.63
CA GLN A 16 -3.22 -16.98 24.99
C GLN A 16 -4.08 -16.64 23.76
N ASP A 17 -5.05 -15.75 23.92
CA ASP A 17 -5.97 -15.34 22.84
C ASP A 17 -5.22 -14.87 21.60
N VAL A 18 -4.30 -13.92 21.75
CA VAL A 18 -3.57 -13.34 20.61
C VAL A 18 -2.56 -14.33 20.03
N THR A 19 -1.95 -15.19 20.84
CA THR A 19 -1.01 -16.22 20.36
C THR A 19 -1.74 -17.24 19.49
N PHE A 20 -2.81 -17.83 20.00
CA PHE A 20 -3.57 -18.86 19.26
C PHE A 20 -4.23 -18.29 18.01
N ALA A 21 -4.67 -17.03 18.04
CA ALA A 21 -5.24 -16.38 16.86
C ALA A 21 -4.19 -16.08 15.77
N ALA A 22 -2.94 -15.78 16.15
CA ALA A 22 -1.91 -15.37 15.19
C ALA A 22 -1.04 -16.52 14.65
N VAL A 23 -0.74 -17.55 15.45
CA VAL A 23 0.11 -18.69 15.05
C VAL A 23 -0.31 -19.39 13.73
N PRO A 24 -1.60 -19.51 13.37
CA PRO A 24 -2.02 -20.07 12.09
C PRO A 24 -1.42 -19.37 10.84
N ILE A 25 -0.90 -18.14 10.98
CA ILE A 25 -0.26 -17.42 9.88
C ILE A 25 0.93 -18.18 9.26
N PHE A 26 1.67 -18.96 10.05
CA PHE A 26 2.81 -19.73 9.54
C PHE A 26 2.38 -20.78 8.52
N GLU A 27 1.29 -21.49 8.81
CA GLU A 27 0.70 -22.49 7.91
C GLU A 27 0.04 -21.81 6.71
N ALA A 28 -0.72 -20.73 6.94
CA ALA A 28 -1.37 -19.96 5.89
C ALA A 28 -0.35 -19.47 4.83
N LEU A 29 0.79 -18.95 5.26
CA LEU A 29 1.86 -18.49 4.36
C LEU A 29 2.70 -19.64 3.75
N GLY A 30 2.44 -20.91 4.11
CA GLY A 30 3.20 -22.06 3.62
C GLY A 30 4.64 -22.09 4.09
N LEU A 31 4.94 -21.51 5.25
CA LEU A 31 6.31 -21.36 5.74
C LEU A 31 6.85 -22.70 6.30
N PRO A 32 8.14 -23.02 6.10
CA PRO A 32 8.75 -24.24 6.62
C PRO A 32 9.06 -24.10 8.12
N VAL A 33 8.03 -23.90 8.93
CA VAL A 33 8.10 -23.70 10.39
C VAL A 33 7.52 -24.92 11.10
N GLU A 34 8.20 -25.40 12.13
CA GLU A 34 7.72 -26.40 13.07
C GLU A 34 7.44 -25.71 14.41
N THR A 35 6.19 -25.74 14.87
CA THR A 35 5.79 -25.14 16.14
C THR A 35 5.70 -26.21 17.23
N ILE A 36 6.34 -25.95 18.37
CA ILE A 36 6.34 -26.84 19.54
C ILE A 36 5.79 -26.07 20.72
N PHE A 37 4.64 -26.48 21.24
CA PHE A 37 3.98 -25.79 22.34
C PHE A 37 4.58 -26.18 23.68
N GLY A 38 4.90 -25.18 24.50
CA GLY A 38 5.30 -25.34 25.89
C GLY A 38 4.44 -24.47 26.80
N ASP A 39 4.36 -24.85 28.06
CA ASP A 39 3.59 -24.14 29.07
C ASP A 39 4.49 -23.21 29.90
N ILE A 40 3.95 -22.07 30.29
CA ILE A 40 4.64 -21.04 31.04
C ILE A 40 3.63 -20.18 31.79
N GLY A 41 4.06 -19.55 32.88
CA GLY A 41 3.34 -18.45 33.49
C GLY A 41 2.65 -18.81 34.80
N TRP A 42 1.57 -18.10 35.06
CA TRP A 42 0.90 -18.09 36.36
C TRP A 42 0.17 -19.39 36.66
N GLU A 43 -0.37 -20.06 35.65
CA GLU A 43 -1.00 -21.37 35.85
C GLU A 43 0.01 -22.42 36.30
N CYS A 44 1.20 -22.46 35.69
CA CYS A 44 2.30 -23.35 36.10
C CYS A 44 2.73 -23.07 37.55
N TRP A 45 2.81 -21.79 37.95
CA TRP A 45 3.11 -21.42 39.34
C TRP A 45 2.06 -21.95 40.33
N LYS A 46 0.77 -21.75 40.03
CA LYS A 46 -0.33 -22.22 40.89
C LYS A 46 -0.41 -23.73 41.04
N GLN A 47 0.06 -24.48 40.05
CA GLN A 47 -0.04 -25.94 40.04
C GLN A 47 1.24 -26.61 40.56
N GLU A 48 2.41 -26.10 40.19
CA GLU A 48 3.70 -26.78 40.39
C GLU A 48 4.69 -25.96 41.22
N GLY A 49 4.37 -24.70 41.56
CA GLY A 49 5.32 -23.80 42.23
C GLY A 49 6.52 -23.44 41.35
N ASN A 50 6.40 -23.60 40.04
CA ASN A 50 7.43 -23.23 39.08
C ASN A 50 6.76 -22.58 37.84
N PRO A 51 7.04 -21.30 37.54
CA PRO A 51 6.42 -20.64 36.41
C PRO A 51 7.02 -21.05 35.05
N ILE A 52 8.19 -21.72 35.04
CA ILE A 52 8.79 -22.32 33.83
C ILE A 52 9.22 -23.75 34.16
N PRO A 53 8.32 -24.73 33.99
CA PRO A 53 8.63 -26.13 34.26
C PRO A 53 9.84 -26.65 33.47
N ALA A 54 10.52 -27.67 33.99
CA ALA A 54 11.72 -28.24 33.35
C ALA A 54 11.46 -28.70 31.90
N ARG A 55 10.25 -29.23 31.63
CA ARG A 55 9.80 -29.60 30.28
C ARG A 55 9.84 -28.43 29.29
N THR A 56 9.51 -27.23 29.73
CA THR A 56 9.50 -26.02 28.89
C THR A 56 10.93 -25.61 28.54
N TRP A 57 11.88 -25.74 29.48
CA TRP A 57 13.29 -25.52 29.19
C TRP A 57 13.86 -26.50 28.16
N GLU A 58 13.45 -27.77 28.20
CA GLU A 58 13.85 -28.75 27.17
C GLU A 58 13.29 -28.40 25.79
N ILE A 59 12.05 -27.90 25.72
CA ILE A 59 11.47 -27.39 24.47
C ILE A 59 12.30 -26.20 23.97
N ILE A 60 12.56 -25.19 24.81
CA ILE A 60 13.34 -23.99 24.45
C ILE A 60 14.72 -24.38 23.91
N LYS A 61 15.43 -25.29 24.58
CA LYS A 61 16.75 -25.78 24.14
C LYS A 61 16.73 -26.48 22.78
N SER A 62 15.59 -27.08 22.41
CA SER A 62 15.44 -27.80 21.15
C SER A 62 15.04 -26.90 19.97
N CYS A 63 14.63 -25.67 20.22
CA CYS A 63 14.13 -24.73 19.23
C CYS A 63 15.16 -23.66 18.86
N ASP A 64 14.99 -23.05 17.68
CA ASP A 64 15.85 -21.97 17.20
C ASP A 64 15.46 -20.62 17.84
N ALA A 65 14.18 -20.44 18.21
CA ALA A 65 13.67 -19.26 18.91
C ALA A 65 12.38 -19.57 19.69
N VAL A 66 11.97 -18.62 20.51
CA VAL A 66 10.72 -18.67 21.29
C VAL A 66 9.77 -17.56 20.83
N LEU A 67 8.50 -17.89 20.60
CA LEU A 67 7.39 -16.92 20.48
C LEU A 67 6.61 -16.95 21.79
N LEU A 68 6.57 -15.83 22.50
CA LEU A 68 6.03 -15.72 23.85
C LEU A 68 4.80 -14.80 23.86
N GLY A 69 3.68 -15.34 24.34
CA GLY A 69 2.53 -14.56 24.75
C GLY A 69 2.74 -13.95 26.14
N ALA A 70 1.96 -12.93 26.47
CA ALA A 70 2.13 -12.19 27.72
C ALA A 70 1.97 -13.10 28.96
N THR A 71 2.79 -12.89 29.99
CA THR A 71 2.75 -13.66 31.25
C THR A 71 2.29 -12.77 32.42
N THR A 72 1.66 -13.38 33.43
CA THR A 72 1.24 -12.66 34.64
C THR A 72 2.32 -12.77 35.71
N SER A 73 2.83 -11.62 36.15
CA SER A 73 3.71 -11.52 37.32
C SER A 73 2.96 -10.88 38.48
N MET A 74 2.97 -11.52 39.64
CA MET A 74 2.31 -11.03 40.86
C MET A 74 3.35 -10.64 41.93
N PRO A 75 3.02 -9.71 42.85
CA PRO A 75 3.90 -9.44 43.98
C PRO A 75 4.06 -10.69 44.85
N GLU A 76 5.18 -10.76 45.58
CA GLU A 76 5.62 -11.97 46.28
C GLU A 76 4.57 -12.53 47.25
N LYS A 77 3.90 -11.66 48.02
CA LYS A 77 2.86 -12.08 48.98
C LYS A 77 1.69 -12.79 48.30
N GLU A 78 1.25 -12.28 47.16
CA GLU A 78 0.17 -12.86 46.35
C GLU A 78 0.63 -14.15 45.67
N ALA A 79 1.86 -14.20 45.16
CA ALA A 79 2.48 -15.40 44.60
C ALA A 79 2.51 -16.55 45.62
N LEU A 80 2.96 -16.28 46.84
CA LEU A 80 3.02 -17.29 47.91
C LEU A 80 1.64 -17.81 48.31
N LYS A 81 0.61 -16.95 48.35
CA LYS A 81 -0.77 -17.36 48.64
C LYS A 81 -1.34 -18.29 47.56
N ALA A 82 -0.94 -18.09 46.31
CA ALA A 82 -1.42 -18.84 45.17
C ALA A 82 -0.78 -20.25 45.03
N LEU A 83 0.26 -20.55 45.81
CA LEU A 83 0.91 -21.87 45.79
C LEU A 83 -0.05 -23.00 46.24
N PRO A 84 0.12 -24.22 45.71
CA PRO A 84 -0.53 -25.42 46.22
C PRO A 84 -0.26 -25.62 47.71
N GLU A 85 -1.24 -26.15 48.44
CA GLU A 85 -1.13 -26.37 49.90
C GLU A 85 0.11 -27.19 50.28
N HIS A 86 0.44 -28.23 49.50
CA HIS A 86 1.60 -29.08 49.75
C HIS A 86 2.97 -28.38 49.57
N LEU A 87 3.02 -27.24 48.86
CA LEU A 87 4.25 -26.45 48.67
C LEU A 87 4.37 -25.28 49.64
N ARG A 88 3.28 -24.89 50.34
CA ARG A 88 3.29 -23.72 51.25
C ARG A 88 4.13 -23.94 52.51
N ALA A 89 4.34 -25.18 52.92
CA ALA A 89 5.18 -25.50 54.08
C ALA A 89 6.66 -25.17 53.85
N SER A 90 7.12 -25.21 52.59
CA SER A 90 8.47 -24.84 52.18
C SER A 90 8.41 -24.21 50.78
N PRO A 91 7.96 -22.95 50.67
CA PRO A 91 7.66 -22.35 49.39
C PRO A 91 8.93 -22.12 48.55
N PRO A 92 8.92 -22.47 47.26
CA PRO A 92 10.01 -22.10 46.36
C PRO A 92 10.05 -20.57 46.16
N PRO A 93 11.20 -19.98 45.83
CA PRO A 93 11.29 -18.56 45.54
C PRO A 93 10.53 -18.24 44.24
N TYR A 94 9.65 -17.23 44.28
CA TYR A 94 8.97 -16.75 43.09
C TYR A 94 9.88 -15.82 42.29
N VAL A 95 10.25 -16.21 41.08
CA VAL A 95 10.97 -15.36 40.13
C VAL A 95 10.11 -15.26 38.87
N SER A 96 9.88 -14.03 38.40
CA SER A 96 9.09 -13.79 37.18
C SER A 96 9.63 -14.61 35.99
N PRO A 97 8.77 -15.30 35.23
CA PRO A 97 9.21 -16.08 34.06
C PRO A 97 9.97 -15.23 33.03
N ILE A 98 9.59 -13.96 32.84
CA ILE A 98 10.31 -13.05 31.94
C ILE A 98 11.76 -12.81 32.40
N VAL A 99 11.95 -12.61 33.72
CA VAL A 99 13.29 -12.43 34.29
C VAL A 99 14.12 -13.70 34.13
N GLN A 100 13.53 -14.87 34.40
CA GLN A 100 14.21 -16.15 34.21
C GLN A 100 14.66 -16.38 32.76
N LEU A 101 13.79 -16.11 31.78
CA LEU A 101 14.12 -16.22 30.35
C LEU A 101 15.27 -15.27 29.98
N ARG A 102 15.21 -14.00 30.39
CA ARG A 102 16.25 -13.00 30.09
C ARG A 102 17.62 -13.39 30.66
N GLN A 103 17.64 -13.88 31.90
CA GLN A 103 18.88 -14.31 32.56
C GLN A 103 19.46 -15.59 31.94
N GLN A 104 18.64 -16.63 31.76
CA GLN A 104 19.14 -17.93 31.27
C GLN A 104 19.60 -17.86 29.80
N LEU A 105 18.95 -17.04 28.98
CA LEU A 105 19.28 -16.87 27.56
C LEU A 105 20.24 -15.69 27.28
N ASP A 106 20.67 -14.95 28.32
CA ASP A 106 21.53 -13.76 28.23
C ASP A 106 21.01 -12.72 27.22
N LEU A 107 19.72 -12.38 27.34
CA LEU A 107 18.99 -11.52 26.39
C LEU A 107 19.22 -10.04 26.69
N TYR A 108 20.36 -9.53 26.26
CA TYR A 108 20.84 -8.19 26.61
C TYR A 108 20.21 -7.04 25.82
N ALA A 109 19.71 -7.29 24.61
CA ALA A 109 19.12 -6.26 23.77
C ALA A 109 17.64 -6.55 23.53
N ASN A 110 16.77 -5.62 23.93
CA ASN A 110 15.35 -5.65 23.62
C ASN A 110 15.04 -4.61 22.53
N VAL A 111 14.65 -5.09 21.35
CA VAL A 111 14.35 -4.28 20.16
C VAL A 111 12.85 -4.02 20.10
N ARG A 112 12.45 -2.75 20.06
CA ARG A 112 11.05 -2.31 19.99
C ARG A 112 10.87 -1.31 18.83
N PRO A 113 10.52 -1.80 17.63
CA PRO A 113 10.28 -0.96 16.47
C PRO A 113 9.01 -0.12 16.64
N CYS A 114 9.08 1.14 16.20
CA CYS A 114 8.00 2.10 16.20
C CYS A 114 7.86 2.77 14.83
N PHE A 115 6.71 2.58 14.19
CA PHE A 115 6.47 3.09 12.83
C PHE A 115 5.00 3.42 12.58
N ASN A 116 4.73 4.21 11.55
CA ASN A 116 3.39 4.67 11.22
C ASN A 116 2.52 3.58 10.57
N ILE A 117 2.04 2.65 11.38
CA ILE A 117 1.17 1.54 10.92
C ILE A 117 -0.24 2.02 10.55
N LYS A 118 -0.73 3.14 11.08
CA LYS A 118 -2.06 3.69 10.74
C LYS A 118 -2.05 4.47 9.42
N GLY A 119 -0.89 4.99 9.00
CA GLY A 119 -0.76 5.81 7.80
C GLY A 119 -1.36 7.21 7.94
N GLU A 120 -1.47 7.71 9.18
CA GLU A 120 -2.00 9.03 9.51
C GLU A 120 -0.86 9.99 9.86
N GLY A 121 -0.97 11.27 9.50
CA GLY A 121 0.04 12.28 9.83
C GLY A 121 1.35 12.14 9.05
N GLU A 122 2.43 12.70 9.59
CA GLU A 122 3.77 12.55 9.03
C GLU A 122 4.28 11.10 9.21
N ASP A 123 4.95 10.58 8.20
CA ASP A 123 5.52 9.23 8.26
C ASP A 123 6.71 9.19 9.23
N PHE A 124 6.79 8.14 10.03
CA PHE A 124 7.87 7.93 10.99
C PHE A 124 8.22 6.45 11.09
N ASN A 125 9.49 6.19 11.34
CA ASN A 125 10.04 4.86 11.54
C ASN A 125 11.30 4.98 12.38
N PHE A 126 11.29 4.42 13.58
CA PHE A 126 12.44 4.35 14.47
C PHE A 126 12.39 3.07 15.31
N SER A 127 13.45 2.76 16.05
CA SER A 127 13.47 1.62 16.97
C SER A 127 14.09 2.00 18.31
N VAL A 128 13.47 1.55 19.40
CA VAL A 128 14.07 1.62 20.74
C VAL A 128 14.84 0.33 21.01
N ILE A 129 16.14 0.46 21.27
CA ILE A 129 17.04 -0.61 21.69
C ILE A 129 17.29 -0.44 23.19
N ARG A 130 16.60 -1.26 23.98
CA ARG A 130 16.66 -1.25 25.43
C ARG A 130 17.70 -2.22 25.95
N GLU A 131 18.57 -1.75 26.84
CA GLU A 131 19.39 -2.62 27.70
C GLU A 131 18.49 -3.48 28.59
N ASN A 132 18.71 -4.79 28.64
CA ASN A 132 17.71 -5.70 29.19
C ASN A 132 18.24 -6.63 30.30
N THR A 133 19.49 -6.43 30.74
CA THR A 133 20.19 -7.25 31.76
C THR A 133 20.65 -6.47 32.99
N GLU A 134 20.86 -5.15 32.88
CA GLU A 134 21.42 -4.28 33.92
C GLU A 134 20.52 -3.03 34.13
N GLY A 135 21.12 -1.89 34.47
CA GLY A 135 20.42 -0.64 34.79
C GLY A 135 19.81 -0.65 36.19
N LEU A 136 18.74 0.12 36.38
CA LEU A 136 17.97 0.10 37.63
C LEU A 136 17.18 -1.19 37.84
N TYR A 137 16.97 -1.99 36.79
CA TYR A 137 16.23 -3.25 36.85
C TYR A 137 17.15 -4.46 37.06
N ALA A 138 18.40 -4.23 37.46
CA ALA A 138 19.38 -5.29 37.75
C ALA A 138 19.03 -6.15 38.99
N GLY A 139 17.90 -5.89 39.66
CA GLY A 139 17.48 -6.62 40.86
C GLY A 139 18.21 -6.19 42.14
N LEU A 140 18.96 -5.08 42.10
CA LEU A 140 19.64 -4.49 43.26
C LEU A 140 18.71 -3.48 43.94
N ASP A 141 17.63 -3.98 44.53
CA ASP A 141 16.61 -3.20 45.24
C ASP A 141 16.48 -3.69 46.69
N PHE A 142 16.74 -2.80 47.65
CA PHE A 142 16.94 -3.18 49.04
C PHE A 142 16.02 -2.42 49.99
N TYR A 143 15.40 -3.17 50.90
CA TYR A 143 14.73 -2.65 52.09
C TYR A 143 14.75 -3.71 53.21
N PRO A 144 15.14 -3.35 54.45
CA PRO A 144 15.70 -2.06 54.87
C PRO A 144 17.08 -1.78 54.23
N LEU A 145 17.60 -0.56 54.39
CA LEU A 145 18.90 -0.19 53.82
C LEU A 145 20.03 -1.08 54.39
N PRO A 146 20.81 -1.79 53.56
CA PRO A 146 21.90 -2.63 54.05
C PRO A 146 23.01 -1.80 54.73
N ASP A 147 23.63 -2.33 55.78
CA ASP A 147 24.70 -1.65 56.54
C ASP A 147 25.84 -1.12 55.64
N ALA A 148 26.22 -1.92 54.63
CA ALA A 148 27.25 -1.53 53.66
C ALA A 148 26.89 -0.23 52.92
N LEU A 149 25.61 -0.05 52.57
CA LEU A 149 25.10 1.16 51.91
C LEU A 149 24.76 2.27 52.90
N HIS A 150 24.41 1.93 54.15
CA HIS A 150 24.18 2.91 55.21
C HIS A 150 25.39 3.82 55.40
N SER A 151 26.60 3.25 55.43
CA SER A 151 27.85 4.02 55.54
C SER A 151 28.03 5.04 54.40
N VAL A 152 27.65 4.68 53.18
CA VAL A 152 27.74 5.54 51.99
C VAL A 152 26.71 6.67 52.05
N VAL A 153 25.48 6.37 52.45
CA VAL A 153 24.42 7.37 52.61
C VAL A 153 24.76 8.33 53.75
N ALA A 154 25.25 7.81 54.88
CA ALA A 154 25.61 8.58 56.07
C ALA A 154 26.83 9.50 55.87
N ALA A 155 27.67 9.21 54.87
CA ALA A 155 28.76 10.11 54.46
C ALA A 155 28.26 11.44 53.88
N ASN A 156 27.00 11.50 53.40
CA ASN A 156 26.38 12.74 52.96
C ASN A 156 25.68 13.45 54.14
N PRO A 157 26.10 14.67 54.53
CA PRO A 157 25.52 15.39 55.67
C PRO A 157 24.00 15.56 55.59
N ARG A 158 23.44 15.64 54.38
CA ARG A 158 22.00 15.79 54.15
C ARG A 158 21.19 14.59 54.63
N TRP A 159 21.75 13.39 54.50
CA TRP A 159 21.02 12.12 54.69
C TRP A 159 21.47 11.33 55.90
N ARG A 160 22.50 11.80 56.62
CA ARG A 160 23.10 11.12 57.79
C ARG A 160 22.14 10.78 58.93
N HIS A 161 21.02 11.49 59.02
CA HIS A 161 20.02 11.27 60.06
C HIS A 161 19.08 10.09 59.78
N LEU A 162 19.08 9.53 58.56
CA LEU A 162 18.21 8.41 58.21
C LEU A 162 18.71 7.10 58.85
N SER A 163 17.79 6.39 59.51
CA SER A 163 18.04 5.02 59.98
C SER A 163 17.94 4.02 58.81
N ALA A 164 18.38 2.78 59.03
CA ALA A 164 18.25 1.72 58.03
C ALA A 164 16.78 1.36 57.73
N GLU A 165 15.90 1.47 58.72
CA GLU A 165 14.46 1.17 58.58
C GLU A 165 13.70 2.33 57.90
N ASP A 166 14.23 3.55 57.95
CA ASP A 166 13.62 4.74 57.34
C ASP A 166 14.03 4.96 55.87
N ALA A 167 14.79 4.03 55.28
CA ALA A 167 15.31 4.18 53.93
C ALA A 167 15.30 2.87 53.14
N SER A 168 15.02 2.97 51.84
CA SER A 168 15.29 1.94 50.83
C SER A 168 16.32 2.45 49.83
N CYS A 169 16.94 1.54 49.08
CA CYS A 169 17.90 1.90 48.05
C CYS A 169 17.81 0.96 46.86
N SER A 170 17.76 1.53 45.65
CA SER A 170 17.92 0.79 44.40
C SER A 170 19.19 1.27 43.69
N LEU A 171 20.01 0.34 43.22
CA LEU A 171 21.28 0.64 42.56
C LEU A 171 21.17 0.52 41.04
N ARG A 172 21.56 1.59 40.33
CA ARG A 172 21.75 1.58 38.87
C ARG A 172 23.09 0.92 38.55
N LEU A 173 23.07 -0.36 38.19
CA LEU A 173 24.27 -1.09 37.77
C LEU A 173 24.52 -0.90 36.28
N GLN A 174 25.76 -0.59 35.90
CA GLN A 174 26.18 -0.53 34.51
C GLN A 174 27.60 -1.07 34.40
N SER A 175 27.82 -2.05 33.53
CA SER A 175 29.13 -2.61 33.22
C SER A 175 29.62 -2.14 31.86
N ARG A 176 30.94 -2.17 31.67
CA ARG A 176 31.55 -1.80 30.37
C ARG A 176 31.12 -2.78 29.29
N ASP A 177 31.12 -4.08 29.62
CA ASP A 177 30.78 -5.15 28.69
C ASP A 177 29.30 -5.09 28.27
N GLY A 178 28.40 -4.86 29.23
CA GLY A 178 26.96 -4.72 29.00
C GLY A 178 26.61 -3.55 28.10
N LEU A 179 27.20 -2.38 28.35
CA LEU A 179 26.99 -1.19 27.52
C LEU A 179 27.65 -1.32 26.14
N ALA A 180 28.88 -1.84 26.06
CA ALA A 180 29.59 -1.99 24.79
C ALA A 180 28.84 -2.89 23.82
N ARG A 181 28.37 -4.07 24.28
CA ARG A 181 27.58 -4.99 23.43
C ARG A 181 26.25 -4.40 22.99
N LEU A 182 25.58 -3.64 23.86
CA LEU A 182 24.33 -2.98 23.53
C LEU A 182 24.52 -1.89 22.47
N PHE A 183 25.52 -1.01 22.65
CA PHE A 183 25.79 0.06 21.69
C PHE A 183 26.23 -0.51 20.35
N GLU A 184 27.10 -1.53 20.35
CA GLU A 184 27.51 -2.20 19.11
C GLU A 184 26.31 -2.86 18.39
N PHE A 185 25.41 -3.49 19.15
CA PHE A 185 24.15 -4.00 18.61
C PHE A 185 23.28 -2.88 18.02
N ALA A 186 23.13 -1.74 18.71
CA ALA A 186 22.32 -0.62 18.26
C ALA A 186 22.83 -0.01 16.94
N PHE A 187 24.14 0.21 16.81
CA PHE A 187 24.75 0.68 15.56
C PHE A 187 24.66 -0.36 14.44
N SER A 188 24.91 -1.63 14.74
CA SER A 188 24.75 -2.72 13.76
C SER A 188 23.29 -2.87 13.29
N HIS A 189 22.32 -2.70 14.20
CA HIS A 189 20.90 -2.67 13.87
C HIS A 189 20.57 -1.47 12.99
N ALA A 190 21.04 -0.27 13.35
CA ALA A 190 20.86 0.93 12.53
C ALA A 190 21.36 0.73 11.09
N GLN A 191 22.58 0.20 10.93
CA GLN A 191 23.16 -0.06 9.61
C GLN A 191 22.36 -1.08 8.80
N ARG A 192 21.96 -2.22 9.42
CA ARG A 192 21.20 -3.27 8.73
C ARG A 192 19.80 -2.82 8.30
N GLU A 193 19.17 -1.98 9.11
CA GLU A 193 17.82 -1.48 8.88
C GLU A 193 17.79 -0.18 8.07
N GLY A 194 18.96 0.36 7.69
CA GLY A 194 19.08 1.58 6.89
C GLY A 194 18.80 2.87 7.65
N PHE A 195 18.86 2.85 8.99
CA PHE A 195 18.81 4.06 9.81
C PHE A 195 20.15 4.80 9.76
N ASN A 196 20.07 6.12 9.62
CA ASN A 196 21.24 7.00 9.53
C ASN A 196 21.62 7.65 10.88
N ARG A 197 20.90 7.33 11.96
CA ARG A 197 21.05 7.99 13.26
C ARG A 197 20.87 7.02 14.43
N VAL A 198 21.74 7.13 15.42
CA VAL A 198 21.65 6.46 16.74
C VAL A 198 21.73 7.51 17.83
N THR A 199 20.68 7.61 18.64
CA THR A 199 20.56 8.53 19.78
C THR A 199 20.67 7.74 21.08
N PHE A 200 21.68 8.02 21.89
CA PHE A 200 21.75 7.52 23.27
C PHE A 200 20.92 8.40 24.20
N ALA A 201 19.82 7.86 24.72
CA ALA A 201 18.95 8.53 25.68
C ALA A 201 19.40 8.25 27.12
N ASP A 202 19.87 9.28 27.82
CA ASP A 202 20.40 9.18 29.19
C ASP A 202 20.05 10.41 30.03
N LYS A 203 20.61 10.56 31.24
CA LYS A 203 20.42 11.75 32.09
C LYS A 203 21.75 12.37 32.55
N PRO A 204 22.65 12.78 31.64
CA PRO A 204 24.02 13.18 31.97
C PRO A 204 24.12 14.35 32.95
N ASN A 205 23.16 15.27 32.94
CA ASN A 205 23.15 16.44 33.82
C ASN A 205 22.88 16.09 35.30
N VAL A 206 22.18 14.97 35.54
CA VAL A 206 21.77 14.50 36.88
C VAL A 206 22.66 13.32 37.32
N LEU A 207 22.73 12.28 36.49
CA LEU A 207 23.49 11.05 36.75
C LEU A 207 24.94 11.17 36.28
N ARG A 208 25.63 12.23 36.71
CA ARG A 208 26.88 12.71 36.10
C ARG A 208 27.98 11.66 35.95
N LYS A 209 28.17 10.81 36.95
CA LYS A 209 29.29 9.83 36.97
C LYS A 209 29.00 8.60 36.11
N SER A 210 27.84 7.97 36.31
CA SER A 210 27.43 6.80 35.52
C SER A 210 27.18 7.16 34.04
N SER A 211 26.65 8.35 33.77
CA SER A 211 26.46 8.84 32.39
C SER A 211 27.78 9.18 31.71
N ALA A 212 28.78 9.74 32.42
CA ALA A 212 30.11 9.97 31.85
C ALA A 212 30.80 8.66 31.46
N PHE A 213 30.66 7.64 32.30
CA PHE A 213 31.15 6.29 32.02
C PHE A 213 30.48 5.69 30.77
N ALA A 214 29.15 5.74 30.68
CA ALA A 214 28.42 5.24 29.51
C ALA A 214 28.73 6.02 28.22
N ARG A 215 28.90 7.35 28.33
CA ARG A 215 29.27 8.24 27.23
C ARG A 215 30.58 7.85 26.57
N GLU A 216 31.63 7.61 27.36
CA GLU A 216 32.95 7.21 26.86
C GLU A 216 32.85 5.94 25.99
N ILE A 217 32.05 4.97 26.44
CA ILE A 217 31.84 3.71 25.72
C ILE A 217 31.05 3.95 24.43
N PHE A 218 29.95 4.72 24.50
CA PHE A 218 29.12 5.05 23.34
C PHE A 218 29.92 5.77 22.25
N GLU A 219 30.66 6.83 22.63
CA GLU A 219 31.48 7.61 21.69
C GLU A 219 32.60 6.75 21.08
N GLY A 220 33.21 5.85 21.85
CA GLY A 220 34.20 4.89 21.34
C GLY A 220 33.63 3.90 20.33
N ILE A 221 32.41 3.40 20.55
CA ILE A 221 31.73 2.53 19.56
C ILE A 221 31.30 3.32 18.32
N ALA A 222 30.79 4.54 18.49
CA ALA A 222 30.34 5.40 17.40
C ALA A 222 31.44 5.68 16.36
N GLN A 223 32.71 5.76 16.78
CA GLN A 223 33.85 5.93 15.88
C GLN A 223 33.99 4.80 14.84
N LYS A 224 33.47 3.59 15.13
CA LYS A 224 33.45 2.47 14.19
C LYS A 224 32.39 2.61 13.09
N TYR A 225 31.44 3.54 13.24
CA TYR A 225 30.30 3.74 12.35
C TYR A 225 30.19 5.21 11.87
N PRO A 226 31.20 5.75 11.16
CA PRO A 226 31.29 7.18 10.83
C PRO A 226 30.18 7.70 9.90
N HIS A 227 29.45 6.80 9.24
CA HIS A 227 28.33 7.13 8.35
C HIS A 227 26.98 7.22 9.08
N ILE A 228 26.94 6.90 10.38
CA ILE A 228 25.75 6.98 11.23
C ILE A 228 25.92 8.16 12.19
N GLN A 229 24.97 9.10 12.18
CA GLN A 229 24.95 10.19 13.13
C GLN A 229 24.74 9.66 14.55
N ALA A 230 25.67 9.98 15.46
CA ALA A 230 25.64 9.54 16.85
C ALA A 230 25.45 10.73 17.79
N ASP A 231 24.35 10.76 18.54
CA ASP A 231 24.04 11.84 19.47
C ASP A 231 23.71 11.32 20.87
N ILE A 232 23.95 12.13 21.90
CA ILE A 232 23.53 11.85 23.28
C ILE A 232 22.54 12.93 23.70
N HIS A 233 21.34 12.52 24.09
CA HIS A 233 20.27 13.43 24.50
C HIS A 233 19.72 13.10 25.88
N ASN A 234 19.20 14.12 26.58
CA ASN A 234 18.51 13.87 27.83
C ASN A 234 17.20 13.09 27.55
N VAL A 235 16.95 12.04 28.31
CA VAL A 235 15.81 11.10 28.14
C VAL A 235 14.45 11.80 28.13
N ASP A 236 14.27 12.88 28.87
CA ASP A 236 13.06 13.71 28.86
C ASP A 236 12.90 14.52 27.57
N ALA A 237 14.00 15.03 27.01
CA ALA A 237 13.97 15.68 25.70
C ALA A 237 13.67 14.66 24.59
N VAL A 238 14.26 13.46 24.67
CA VAL A 238 13.95 12.36 23.74
C VAL A 238 12.46 12.04 23.80
N ALA A 239 11.90 11.86 25.01
CA ALA A 239 10.47 11.62 25.19
C ALA A 239 9.59 12.72 24.56
N LEU A 240 9.91 14.00 24.80
CA LEU A 240 9.19 15.12 24.21
C LEU A 240 9.20 15.08 22.67
N TRP A 241 10.38 14.85 22.08
CA TRP A 241 10.55 14.85 20.64
C TRP A 241 9.97 13.60 19.98
N MET A 242 9.94 12.45 20.66
CA MET A 242 9.23 11.26 20.15
C MET A 242 7.75 11.54 19.89
N VAL A 243 7.13 12.39 20.71
CA VAL A 243 5.72 12.79 20.51
C VAL A 243 5.58 13.88 19.45
N LYS A 244 6.48 14.87 19.48
CA LYS A 244 6.37 16.06 18.63
C LYS A 244 6.85 15.83 17.19
N ARG A 245 7.91 15.05 17.03
CA ARG A 245 8.65 14.84 15.78
C ARG A 245 9.29 13.44 15.73
N PRO A 246 8.49 12.35 15.79
CA PRO A 246 9.01 10.98 15.78
C PRO A 246 9.89 10.67 14.55
N GLN A 247 9.64 11.32 13.42
CA GLN A 247 10.38 11.17 12.16
C GLN A 247 11.86 11.61 12.23
N GLU A 248 12.27 12.34 13.27
CA GLU A 248 13.67 12.76 13.44
C GLU A 248 14.56 11.64 14.04
N PHE A 249 13.96 10.54 14.48
CA PHE A 249 14.68 9.42 15.10
C PHE A 249 14.93 8.27 14.10
N GLY A 250 16.05 7.56 14.31
CA GLY A 250 16.34 6.28 13.66
C GLY A 250 16.40 5.17 14.71
N VAL A 251 17.51 5.07 15.43
CA VAL A 251 17.63 4.18 16.59
C VAL A 251 17.77 5.01 17.87
N ILE A 252 17.01 4.68 18.89
CA ILE A 252 17.16 5.21 20.25
C ILE A 252 17.69 4.08 21.12
N VAL A 253 18.89 4.24 21.68
CA VAL A 253 19.46 3.27 22.62
C VAL A 253 19.40 3.84 24.03
N ALA A 254 19.04 3.01 25.01
CA ALA A 254 18.87 3.47 26.39
C ALA A 254 19.14 2.34 27.40
N GLU A 255 19.45 2.73 28.65
CA GLU A 255 19.45 1.78 29.76
C GLU A 255 18.06 1.20 30.03
N ASN A 256 17.99 0.17 30.86
CA ASN A 256 16.80 -0.65 31.04
C ASN A 256 15.52 0.12 31.35
N MET A 257 15.49 0.92 32.43
CA MET A 257 14.29 1.67 32.83
C MET A 257 13.92 2.76 31.81
N PHE A 258 14.91 3.47 31.26
CA PHE A 258 14.66 4.51 30.25
C PHE A 258 14.11 3.90 28.95
N GLY A 259 14.68 2.80 28.48
CA GLY A 259 14.21 2.08 27.29
C GLY A 259 12.80 1.52 27.47
N ASP A 260 12.47 1.01 28.66
CA ASP A 260 11.13 0.55 29.02
C ASP A 260 10.10 1.69 28.82
N ILE A 261 10.33 2.83 29.47
CA ILE A 261 9.43 3.99 29.42
C ILE A 261 9.33 4.58 28.00
N LEU A 262 10.47 4.78 27.32
CA LEU A 262 10.49 5.39 26.00
C LEU A 262 9.81 4.51 24.95
N SER A 263 9.96 3.20 25.04
CA SER A 263 9.33 2.30 24.07
C SER A 263 7.82 2.17 24.28
N ASP A 264 7.32 2.23 25.52
CA ASP A 264 5.87 2.35 25.80
C ASP A 264 5.30 3.67 25.28
N LEU A 265 6.07 4.78 25.40
CA LEU A 265 5.72 6.05 24.76
C LEU A 265 5.67 5.90 23.23
N GLY A 266 6.65 5.22 22.64
CA GLY A 266 6.68 4.90 21.20
C GLY A 266 5.45 4.11 20.75
N ALA A 267 5.03 3.12 21.54
CA ALA A 267 3.78 2.39 21.31
C ALA A 267 2.56 3.32 21.34
N GLY A 268 2.51 4.27 22.29
CA GLY A 268 1.48 5.31 22.34
C GLY A 268 1.44 6.16 21.06
N VAL A 269 2.60 6.55 20.54
CA VAL A 269 2.74 7.29 19.26
C VAL A 269 2.28 6.46 18.06
N MET A 270 2.53 5.15 18.05
CA MET A 270 2.02 4.23 17.01
C MET A 270 0.50 4.04 17.03
N GLY A 271 -0.16 4.37 18.14
CA GLY A 271 -1.59 4.20 18.31
C GLY A 271 -2.01 3.19 19.38
N GLY A 272 -1.08 2.67 20.18
CA GLY A 272 -1.35 1.89 21.38
C GLY A 272 -0.49 0.63 21.53
N LEU A 273 -0.50 0.07 22.75
CA LEU A 273 0.22 -1.16 23.09
C LEU A 273 -0.25 -2.40 22.30
N GLY A 274 -1.48 -2.39 21.77
CA GLY A 274 -2.02 -3.43 20.89
C GLY A 274 -1.30 -3.54 19.53
N LEU A 275 -0.36 -2.64 19.24
CA LEU A 275 0.46 -2.61 18.02
C LEU A 275 1.97 -2.71 18.32
N ALA A 276 2.36 -2.83 19.59
CA ALA A 276 3.76 -2.78 20.01
C ALA A 276 4.37 -4.18 20.06
N SER A 277 5.32 -4.44 19.16
CA SER A 277 6.06 -5.70 19.07
C SER A 277 7.46 -5.56 19.64
N SER A 278 8.05 -6.68 20.08
CA SER A 278 9.43 -6.67 20.56
C SER A 278 10.20 -7.97 20.26
N ALA A 279 11.52 -7.84 20.19
CA ALA A 279 12.46 -8.95 20.08
C ALA A 279 13.52 -8.85 21.18
N ASN A 280 13.66 -9.89 21.98
CA ASN A 280 14.69 -10.03 23.00
C ASN A 280 15.82 -10.89 22.42
N ILE A 281 16.98 -10.27 22.21
CA ILE A 281 18.14 -10.87 21.54
C ILE A 281 19.26 -11.08 22.57
N GLY A 282 19.83 -12.27 22.58
CA GLY A 282 20.94 -12.63 23.45
C GLY A 282 21.98 -13.52 22.82
N ALA A 283 23.02 -13.83 23.60
CA ALA A 283 24.13 -14.67 23.13
C ALA A 283 23.77 -16.16 23.10
N LYS A 284 22.79 -16.61 23.90
CA LYS A 284 22.41 -18.03 24.04
C LYS A 284 21.05 -18.36 23.42
N GLY A 285 20.35 -17.37 22.87
CA GLY A 285 19.04 -17.55 22.26
C GLY A 285 18.34 -16.21 22.02
N CYS A 286 17.10 -16.30 21.54
CA CYS A 286 16.22 -15.15 21.37
C CYS A 286 14.76 -15.53 21.62
N TYR A 287 13.97 -14.55 22.03
CA TYR A 287 12.52 -14.69 22.06
C TYR A 287 11.82 -13.43 21.57
N PHE A 288 10.60 -13.59 21.06
CA PHE A 288 9.78 -12.52 20.49
C PHE A 288 8.47 -12.44 21.27
N GLU A 289 8.10 -11.24 21.71
CA GLU A 289 6.88 -11.00 22.49
C GLU A 289 6.22 -9.66 22.13
N PRO A 290 4.89 -9.54 22.21
CA PRO A 290 4.23 -8.23 22.32
C PRO A 290 4.72 -7.48 23.56
N VAL A 291 4.75 -6.14 23.50
CA VAL A 291 5.18 -5.32 24.64
C VAL A 291 4.17 -5.35 25.81
N HIS A 292 2.89 -5.54 25.51
CA HIS A 292 1.83 -5.48 26.51
C HIS A 292 1.85 -6.66 27.51
N GLY A 293 1.34 -6.42 28.72
CA GLY A 293 1.12 -7.47 29.72
C GLY A 293 -0.09 -8.37 29.43
N SER A 294 -0.36 -9.31 30.34
CA SER A 294 -1.44 -10.31 30.22
C SER A 294 -2.87 -9.77 30.38
N ALA A 295 -2.99 -8.49 30.74
CA ALA A 295 -4.25 -7.73 30.87
C ALA A 295 -5.43 -8.56 31.43
N PRO A 296 -5.34 -9.11 32.65
CA PRO A 296 -6.29 -10.11 33.18
C PRO A 296 -7.73 -9.59 33.35
N ARG A 297 -7.94 -8.26 33.23
CA ARG A 297 -9.27 -7.63 33.28
C ARG A 297 -9.95 -7.56 31.91
N VAL A 298 -9.22 -7.77 30.81
CA VAL A 298 -9.79 -7.80 29.47
C VAL A 298 -10.51 -9.13 29.29
N LYS A 299 -11.78 -9.07 28.84
CA LYS A 299 -12.55 -10.29 28.54
C LYS A 299 -11.87 -11.04 27.38
N SER A 300 -11.86 -12.36 27.47
CA SER A 300 -11.30 -13.21 26.41
C SER A 300 -11.92 -12.89 25.04
N ASN A 301 -11.11 -13.04 23.99
CA ASN A 301 -11.43 -12.80 22.59
C ASN A 301 -11.81 -11.33 22.28
N ARG A 302 -11.30 -10.37 23.05
CA ARG A 302 -11.43 -8.92 22.76
C ARG A 302 -10.12 -8.19 22.54
N ALA A 303 -8.99 -8.82 22.82
CA ALA A 303 -7.67 -8.21 22.66
C ALA A 303 -7.32 -7.97 21.18
N ASN A 304 -6.56 -6.91 20.91
CA ASN A 304 -6.00 -6.63 19.60
C ASN A 304 -4.85 -7.61 19.29
N PRO A 305 -4.95 -8.46 18.25
CA PRO A 305 -3.88 -9.39 17.89
C PRO A 305 -2.73 -8.73 17.12
N GLY A 306 -2.84 -7.44 16.74
CA GLY A 306 -1.90 -6.74 15.86
C GLY A 306 -0.44 -6.79 16.35
N ALA A 307 -0.20 -6.57 17.64
CA ALA A 307 1.13 -6.66 18.24
C ALA A 307 1.74 -8.05 18.09
N MET A 308 0.94 -9.12 18.21
CA MET A 308 1.43 -10.49 18.02
C MET A 308 1.76 -10.77 16.55
N PHE A 309 0.94 -10.31 15.60
CA PHE A 309 1.28 -10.40 14.17
C PHE A 309 2.57 -9.64 13.83
N LEU A 310 2.75 -8.43 14.34
CA LEU A 310 3.99 -7.67 14.17
C LEU A 310 5.19 -8.36 14.84
N THR A 311 4.98 -8.99 15.99
CA THR A 311 5.99 -9.80 16.69
C THR A 311 6.42 -11.01 15.84
N ILE A 312 5.47 -11.72 15.23
CA ILE A 312 5.76 -12.78 14.26
C ILE A 312 6.51 -12.21 13.04
N GLY A 313 6.12 -11.03 12.55
CA GLY A 313 6.85 -10.32 11.50
C GLY A 313 8.31 -10.06 11.85
N LEU A 314 8.60 -9.60 13.09
CA LEU A 314 9.97 -9.40 13.57
C LEU A 314 10.74 -10.71 13.69
N LEU A 315 10.09 -11.78 14.16
CA LEU A 315 10.67 -13.12 14.22
C LEU A 315 11.06 -13.60 12.81
N LEU A 316 10.13 -13.51 11.85
CA LEU A 316 10.36 -13.92 10.47
C LEU A 316 11.50 -13.11 9.83
N LYS A 317 11.51 -11.80 10.03
CA LYS A 317 12.59 -10.91 9.56
C LYS A 317 13.95 -11.31 10.15
N HIS A 318 14.01 -11.67 11.42
CA HIS A 318 15.24 -12.13 12.07
C HIS A 318 15.83 -13.39 11.41
N PHE A 319 14.96 -14.29 10.93
CA PHE A 319 15.36 -15.52 10.23
C PHE A 319 15.41 -15.39 8.70
N GLY A 320 15.35 -14.17 8.16
CA GLY A 320 15.54 -13.88 6.73
C GLY A 320 14.27 -13.93 5.87
N TYR A 321 13.09 -14.15 6.46
CA TYR A 321 11.79 -14.14 5.77
C TYR A 321 11.26 -12.71 5.62
N HIS A 322 12.03 -11.86 4.94
CA HIS A 322 11.75 -10.43 4.81
C HIS A 322 10.45 -10.14 4.05
N ALA A 323 10.15 -10.93 3.00
CA ALA A 323 8.97 -10.73 2.18
C ALA A 323 7.68 -11.03 2.95
N GLU A 324 7.69 -12.09 3.76
CA GLU A 324 6.58 -12.53 4.59
C GLU A 324 6.37 -11.57 5.76
N ALA A 325 7.44 -11.12 6.40
CA ALA A 325 7.37 -10.08 7.43
C ALA A 325 6.72 -8.79 6.89
N GLY A 326 7.16 -8.34 5.71
CA GLY A 326 6.55 -7.18 5.04
C GLY A 326 5.08 -7.40 4.67
N ARG A 327 4.72 -8.62 4.26
CA ARG A 327 3.33 -8.98 3.93
C ARG A 327 2.42 -8.90 5.16
N ILE A 328 2.85 -9.40 6.31
CA ILE A 328 2.10 -9.32 7.57
C ILE A 328 1.90 -7.87 8.00
N GLN A 329 2.97 -7.05 7.95
CA GLN A 329 2.88 -5.63 8.28
C GLN A 329 1.91 -4.89 7.36
N GLN A 330 1.97 -5.15 6.05
CA GLN A 330 1.08 -4.53 5.08
C GLN A 330 -0.38 -4.98 5.27
N ALA A 331 -0.62 -6.28 5.48
CA ALA A 331 -1.95 -6.82 5.74
C ALA A 331 -2.60 -6.16 6.98
N LEU A 332 -1.83 -6.01 8.06
CA LEU A 332 -2.29 -5.31 9.26
C LEU A 332 -2.61 -3.83 8.96
N HIS A 333 -1.72 -3.13 8.25
CA HIS A 333 -1.96 -1.73 7.84
C HIS A 333 -3.29 -1.59 7.10
N GLU A 334 -3.57 -2.47 6.14
CA GLU A 334 -4.77 -2.37 5.34
C GLU A 334 -6.05 -2.74 6.11
N VAL A 335 -5.99 -3.73 7.01
CA VAL A 335 -7.11 -4.06 7.91
C VAL A 335 -7.43 -2.89 8.83
N ILE A 336 -6.40 -2.24 9.37
CA ILE A 336 -6.54 -1.04 10.21
C ILE A 336 -7.17 0.10 9.39
N LYS A 337 -6.65 0.37 8.19
CA LYS A 337 -7.11 1.43 7.31
C LYS A 337 -8.55 1.22 6.85
N GLU A 338 -8.95 -0.03 6.58
CA GLU A 338 -10.33 -0.37 6.24
C GLU A 338 -11.29 -0.15 7.42
N GLY A 339 -10.82 -0.32 8.66
CA GLY A 339 -11.59 -0.02 9.88
C GLY A 339 -12.76 -0.97 10.17
N LYS A 340 -13.11 -1.90 9.28
CA LYS A 340 -14.27 -2.80 9.44
C LYS A 340 -14.04 -3.94 10.44
N PHE A 341 -12.83 -4.50 10.47
CA PHE A 341 -12.51 -5.71 11.24
C PHE A 341 -11.54 -5.42 12.40
N VAL A 342 -11.58 -4.21 12.94
CA VAL A 342 -10.67 -3.77 14.00
C VAL A 342 -11.31 -3.89 15.40
N THR A 343 -10.49 -4.10 16.42
CA THR A 343 -10.89 -4.24 17.82
C THR A 343 -11.21 -2.89 18.48
N TYR A 344 -11.71 -2.93 19.72
CA TYR A 344 -12.23 -1.77 20.46
C TYR A 344 -11.19 -0.66 20.72
N ASP A 345 -9.92 -1.01 20.90
CA ASP A 345 -8.81 -0.07 21.07
C ASP A 345 -8.50 0.71 19.79
N MET A 346 -8.97 0.20 18.66
CA MET A 346 -8.86 0.81 17.33
C MET A 346 -10.19 1.42 16.85
N GLY A 347 -11.22 1.47 17.73
CA GLY A 347 -12.50 2.10 17.45
C GLY A 347 -13.57 1.20 16.83
N GLY A 348 -13.34 -0.12 16.73
CA GLY A 348 -14.31 -1.08 16.18
C GLY A 348 -14.79 -2.12 17.19
N ASP A 349 -15.54 -3.11 16.71
CA ASP A 349 -16.30 -4.05 17.55
C ASP A 349 -15.79 -5.49 17.37
N ALA A 350 -14.79 -5.69 16.52
CA ALA A 350 -14.34 -7.01 16.13
C ALA A 350 -13.76 -7.78 17.32
N SER A 351 -13.94 -9.10 17.31
CA SER A 351 -13.27 -10.00 18.24
C SER A 351 -11.79 -10.18 17.87
N THR A 352 -10.98 -10.70 18.79
CA THR A 352 -9.58 -11.05 18.51
C THR A 352 -9.49 -11.98 17.30
N GLN A 353 -10.31 -13.03 17.27
CA GLN A 353 -10.34 -13.99 16.17
C GLN A 353 -10.79 -13.34 14.85
N THR A 354 -11.79 -12.46 14.88
CA THR A 354 -12.28 -11.78 13.68
C THR A 354 -11.19 -10.92 13.05
N MET A 355 -10.49 -10.12 13.86
CA MET A 355 -9.40 -9.28 13.37
C MET A 355 -8.22 -10.14 12.87
N ALA A 356 -7.87 -11.22 13.58
CA ALA A 356 -6.81 -12.13 13.16
C ALA A 356 -7.09 -12.81 11.82
N ASN A 357 -8.32 -13.31 11.63
CA ASN A 357 -8.74 -13.90 10.36
C ASN A 357 -8.64 -12.87 9.23
N ALA A 358 -9.11 -11.64 9.44
CA ALA A 358 -9.01 -10.59 8.43
C ALA A 358 -7.56 -10.29 8.03
N ILE A 359 -6.62 -10.30 8.99
CA ILE A 359 -5.18 -10.12 8.73
C ILE A 359 -4.62 -11.30 7.93
N ILE A 360 -4.95 -12.54 8.32
CA ILE A 360 -4.50 -13.77 7.62
C ILE A 360 -5.06 -13.79 6.19
N ASP A 361 -6.36 -13.53 6.01
CA ASP A 361 -7.01 -13.48 4.71
C ASP A 361 -6.34 -12.45 3.81
N ARG A 362 -5.99 -11.27 4.37
CA ARG A 362 -5.27 -10.25 3.60
C ARG A 362 -3.85 -10.67 3.22
N CYS A 363 -3.18 -11.48 4.03
CA CYS A 363 -1.88 -12.08 3.69
C CYS A 363 -1.97 -13.13 2.56
N LEU A 364 -3.13 -13.78 2.42
CA LEU A 364 -3.40 -14.81 1.39
C LEU A 364 -3.91 -14.21 0.09
N GLN A 365 -4.53 -13.03 0.15
CA GLN A 365 -4.93 -12.32 -1.06
C GLN A 365 -3.67 -11.99 -1.88
N PRO A 366 -3.63 -12.36 -3.17
CA PRO A 366 -2.54 -11.95 -4.04
C PRO A 366 -2.44 -10.44 -4.00
N LYS A 367 -1.21 -9.90 -3.97
CA LYS A 367 -0.91 -8.47 -4.05
C LYS A 367 -1.98 -7.79 -4.91
N THR A 368 -2.60 -6.76 -4.35
CA THR A 368 -3.35 -5.76 -5.10
C THR A 368 -2.68 -5.52 -6.45
N LYS A 369 -3.48 -5.50 -7.54
CA LYS A 369 -3.02 -5.37 -8.94
C LYS A 369 -1.81 -4.44 -9.02
N LYS A 370 -0.64 -4.93 -9.46
CA LYS A 370 0.60 -4.14 -9.51
C LYS A 370 0.32 -2.77 -10.13
N THR A 371 0.63 -1.72 -9.39
CA THR A 371 0.26 -0.35 -9.77
C THR A 371 1.41 0.37 -10.46
N ILE A 372 1.07 1.17 -11.47
CA ILE A 372 1.98 2.01 -12.24
C ILE A 372 1.57 3.47 -12.05
N SER A 373 2.51 4.35 -11.73
CA SER A 373 2.31 5.79 -11.69
C SER A 373 3.22 6.53 -12.65
N PHE A 374 2.80 7.71 -13.07
CA PHE A 374 3.54 8.58 -13.98
C PHE A 374 3.99 9.86 -13.27
N LEU A 375 5.24 10.26 -13.51
CA LEU A 375 5.79 11.54 -13.09
C LEU A 375 6.30 12.30 -14.31
N ALA A 376 5.63 13.38 -14.68
CA ALA A 376 6.08 14.26 -15.74
C ALA A 376 6.75 15.50 -15.13
N THR A 377 7.91 15.88 -15.68
CA THR A 377 8.71 17.02 -15.23
C THR A 377 8.79 18.06 -16.34
N GLY A 378 8.49 19.31 -16.03
CA GLY A 378 8.58 20.43 -16.97
C GLY A 378 7.85 21.66 -16.44
N ASN A 379 8.51 22.82 -16.41
CA ASN A 379 7.88 24.07 -16.00
C ASN A 379 6.68 24.45 -16.88
N GLU A 380 6.79 24.22 -18.18
CA GLU A 380 5.77 24.47 -19.20
C GLU A 380 4.54 23.56 -19.02
N LEU A 381 4.71 22.37 -18.42
CA LEU A 381 3.60 21.49 -18.06
C LEU A 381 2.82 22.05 -16.86
N VAL A 382 3.54 22.44 -15.81
CA VAL A 382 2.92 22.98 -14.58
C VAL A 382 2.26 24.35 -14.83
N GLN A 383 2.82 25.14 -15.74
CA GLN A 383 2.26 26.43 -16.14
C GLN A 383 1.10 26.30 -17.14
N GLY A 384 0.88 25.09 -17.69
CA GLY A 384 -0.19 24.83 -18.66
C GLY A 384 0.09 25.34 -20.07
N GLU A 385 1.35 25.63 -20.41
CA GLU A 385 1.76 26.04 -21.76
C GLU A 385 1.76 24.84 -22.73
N ILE A 386 2.10 23.66 -22.21
CA ILE A 386 2.10 22.41 -22.96
C ILE A 386 1.22 21.37 -22.24
N GLN A 387 0.42 20.65 -23.01
CA GLN A 387 -0.34 19.52 -22.50
C GLN A 387 0.57 18.29 -22.37
N ASP A 388 0.49 17.58 -21.24
CA ASP A 388 1.17 16.31 -21.03
C ASP A 388 0.55 15.18 -21.87
N THR A 389 1.02 15.08 -23.11
CA THR A 389 0.61 14.02 -24.03
C THR A 389 1.34 12.70 -23.80
N ASN A 390 2.44 12.69 -23.04
CA ASN A 390 3.23 11.49 -22.77
C ASN A 390 2.54 10.60 -21.75
N SER A 391 2.20 11.14 -20.57
CA SER A 391 1.49 10.37 -19.54
C SER A 391 0.15 9.86 -20.07
N HIS A 392 -0.54 10.64 -20.90
CA HIS A 392 -1.76 10.19 -21.58
C HIS A 392 -1.50 9.00 -22.52
N PHE A 393 -0.45 9.08 -23.36
CA PHE A 393 -0.07 7.99 -24.25
C PHE A 393 0.30 6.72 -23.47
N PHE A 394 1.15 6.84 -22.44
CA PHE A 394 1.55 5.69 -21.61
C PHE A 394 0.35 5.05 -20.94
N ALA A 395 -0.54 5.86 -20.36
CA ALA A 395 -1.73 5.39 -19.69
C ALA A 395 -2.65 4.62 -20.65
N LYS A 396 -2.86 5.13 -21.87
CA LYS A 396 -3.64 4.45 -22.89
C LYS A 396 -3.04 3.08 -23.23
N THR A 397 -1.75 3.04 -23.57
CA THR A 397 -1.05 1.79 -23.94
C THR A 397 -1.02 0.77 -22.81
N ILE A 398 -0.76 1.20 -21.57
CA ILE A 398 -0.76 0.32 -20.38
C ILE A 398 -2.16 -0.23 -20.12
N ASN A 399 -3.20 0.59 -20.23
CA ASN A 399 -4.58 0.16 -20.00
C ASN A 399 -5.05 -0.84 -21.08
N GLU A 400 -4.68 -0.62 -22.35
CA GLU A 400 -4.94 -1.55 -23.45
C GLU A 400 -4.27 -2.91 -23.23
N LYS A 401 -3.09 -2.94 -22.61
CA LYS A 401 -2.41 -4.16 -22.18
C LYS A 401 -2.90 -4.71 -20.83
N GLY A 402 -3.90 -4.07 -20.22
CA GLY A 402 -4.52 -4.51 -18.99
C GLY A 402 -3.72 -4.24 -17.71
N GLY A 403 -2.77 -3.31 -17.75
CA GLY A 403 -2.09 -2.81 -16.56
C GLY A 403 -3.00 -1.95 -15.68
N ASN A 404 -2.54 -1.67 -14.46
CA ASN A 404 -3.26 -0.86 -13.47
C ASN A 404 -2.51 0.46 -13.23
N ILE A 405 -3.20 1.57 -13.46
CA ILE A 405 -2.63 2.91 -13.31
C ILE A 405 -3.17 3.49 -12.00
N ASP A 406 -2.27 3.96 -11.14
CA ASP A 406 -2.64 4.56 -9.86
C ASP A 406 -2.75 6.09 -9.99
N GLN A 407 -1.67 6.78 -10.36
CA GLN A 407 -1.66 8.24 -10.40
C GLN A 407 -0.82 8.85 -11.52
N HIS A 408 -1.15 10.09 -11.86
CA HIS A 408 -0.38 10.97 -12.76
C HIS A 408 0.01 12.22 -11.98
N ILE A 409 1.31 12.51 -11.85
CA ILE A 409 1.81 13.72 -11.18
C ILE A 409 2.65 14.54 -12.15
N GLN A 410 2.47 15.86 -12.11
CA GLN A 410 3.28 16.84 -12.84
C GLN A 410 4.01 17.74 -11.85
N VAL A 411 5.30 17.97 -12.08
CA VAL A 411 6.14 18.84 -11.25
C VAL A 411 7.02 19.74 -12.11
N SER A 412 7.43 20.88 -11.53
CA SER A 412 8.42 21.77 -12.15
C SER A 412 9.80 21.12 -12.19
N ASP A 413 10.72 21.72 -12.96
CA ASP A 413 12.12 21.27 -13.08
C ASP A 413 12.98 21.54 -11.83
N ASN A 414 12.33 21.55 -10.66
CA ASN A 414 12.96 21.71 -9.38
C ASN A 414 13.29 20.34 -8.76
N LYS A 415 14.58 20.08 -8.53
CA LYS A 415 15.06 18.82 -7.92
C LYS A 415 14.27 18.41 -6.66
N ARG A 416 13.93 19.34 -5.77
CA ARG A 416 13.16 19.01 -4.54
C ARG A 416 11.73 18.58 -4.87
N ALA A 417 11.07 19.25 -5.82
CA ALA A 417 9.72 18.89 -6.25
C ALA A 417 9.72 17.47 -6.86
N ILE A 418 10.70 17.17 -7.73
CA ILE A 418 10.87 15.85 -8.33
C ILE A 418 11.14 14.80 -7.25
N SER A 419 12.07 15.04 -6.32
CA SER A 419 12.39 14.08 -5.25
C SER A 419 11.20 13.83 -4.31
N SER A 420 10.45 14.85 -3.94
CA SER A 420 9.26 14.70 -3.08
C SER A 420 8.16 13.90 -3.78
N ALA A 421 7.86 14.21 -5.05
CA ALA A 421 6.88 13.48 -5.84
C ALA A 421 7.31 12.02 -6.06
N LEU A 422 8.58 11.79 -6.40
CA LEU A 422 9.10 10.45 -6.60
C LEU A 422 9.05 9.61 -5.31
N THR A 423 9.42 10.19 -4.16
CA THR A 423 9.32 9.51 -2.85
C THR A 423 7.87 9.13 -2.55
N TYR A 424 6.93 10.05 -2.77
CA TYR A 424 5.51 9.79 -2.60
C TYR A 424 5.01 8.66 -3.52
N LEU A 425 5.33 8.71 -4.81
CA LEU A 425 4.91 7.70 -5.79
C LEU A 425 5.53 6.33 -5.51
N LEU A 426 6.81 6.27 -5.11
CA LEU A 426 7.46 5.03 -4.71
C LEU A 426 6.83 4.44 -3.43
N GLY A 427 6.25 5.25 -2.55
CA GLY A 427 5.49 4.77 -1.40
C GLY A 427 4.14 4.13 -1.77
N LYS A 428 3.58 4.42 -2.95
CA LYS A 428 2.23 3.99 -3.36
C LYS A 428 2.20 2.97 -4.49
N SER A 429 3.18 3.02 -5.40
CA SER A 429 3.17 2.22 -6.63
C SER A 429 4.29 1.18 -6.69
N ASP A 430 4.06 0.09 -7.43
CA ASP A 430 5.09 -0.91 -7.73
C ASP A 430 6.02 -0.46 -8.89
N ALA A 431 5.53 0.44 -9.76
CA ALA A 431 6.33 1.06 -10.81
C ALA A 431 6.06 2.57 -10.93
N VAL A 432 7.12 3.34 -11.22
CA VAL A 432 7.04 4.77 -11.54
C VAL A 432 7.75 5.04 -12.86
N ILE A 433 7.04 5.66 -13.80
CA ILE A 433 7.60 6.10 -15.09
C ILE A 433 7.75 7.61 -15.05
N VAL A 434 9.00 8.07 -15.09
CA VAL A 434 9.38 9.47 -15.08
C VAL A 434 9.71 9.93 -16.50
N SER A 435 9.15 11.06 -16.94
CA SER A 435 9.45 11.65 -18.25
C SER A 435 9.83 13.12 -18.14
N GLY A 436 10.96 13.49 -18.76
CA GLY A 436 11.51 14.85 -18.78
C GLY A 436 12.77 15.05 -17.93
N GLY A 437 13.40 16.22 -18.08
CA GLY A 437 14.59 16.63 -17.30
C GLY A 437 15.85 15.79 -17.54
N LEU A 438 16.08 15.30 -18.77
CA LEU A 438 17.23 14.46 -19.16
C LEU A 438 18.19 15.09 -20.19
N GLY A 439 17.97 16.34 -20.59
CA GLY A 439 18.85 17.04 -21.50
C GLY A 439 20.18 17.50 -20.87
N PRO A 440 20.90 18.39 -21.58
CA PRO A 440 22.20 18.92 -21.16
C PRO A 440 22.13 20.25 -20.39
N THR A 441 20.95 20.77 -20.02
CA THR A 441 20.81 22.08 -19.37
C THR A 441 20.78 21.95 -17.84
N SER A 442 20.96 23.06 -17.12
CA SER A 442 21.07 23.06 -15.65
C SER A 442 19.77 22.73 -14.91
N ASP A 443 18.64 22.87 -15.60
CA ASP A 443 17.28 22.51 -15.17
C ASP A 443 16.96 21.02 -15.40
N ASP A 444 17.77 20.27 -16.15
CA ASP A 444 17.63 18.82 -16.34
C ASP A 444 18.07 18.02 -15.10
N THR A 445 17.27 18.10 -14.04
CA THR A 445 17.62 17.59 -12.71
C THR A 445 17.08 16.20 -12.38
N THR A 446 16.30 15.58 -13.26
CA THR A 446 15.58 14.31 -13.00
C THR A 446 16.51 13.18 -12.55
N ARG A 447 17.64 12.98 -13.22
CA ARG A 447 18.62 11.94 -12.86
C ARG A 447 19.20 12.13 -11.45
N PHE A 448 19.47 13.38 -11.08
CA PHE A 448 20.01 13.72 -9.77
C PHE A 448 18.94 13.58 -8.68
N ALA A 449 17.69 13.93 -8.98
CA ALA A 449 16.57 13.74 -8.08
C ALA A 449 16.31 12.25 -7.80
N ILE A 450 16.36 11.40 -8.84
CA ILE A 450 16.22 9.95 -8.70
C ILE A 450 17.36 9.39 -7.84
N ALA A 451 18.62 9.72 -8.17
CA ALA A 451 19.81 9.28 -7.43
C ALA A 451 19.73 9.63 -5.92
N ASP A 452 19.30 10.86 -5.60
CA ASP A 452 19.12 11.33 -4.22
C ASP A 452 18.04 10.54 -3.46
N VAL A 453 16.95 10.15 -4.13
CA VAL A 453 15.83 9.41 -3.52
C VAL A 453 16.24 7.97 -3.25
N ILE A 454 16.82 7.29 -4.24
CA ILE A 454 17.22 5.88 -4.11
C ILE A 454 18.55 5.68 -3.36
N LYS A 455 19.24 6.79 -3.02
CA LYS A 455 20.55 6.81 -2.34
C LYS A 455 21.62 6.03 -3.09
N GLN A 456 21.69 6.22 -4.41
CA GLN A 456 22.72 5.62 -5.26
C GLN A 456 23.53 6.70 -5.97
N GLU A 457 24.83 6.46 -6.10
CA GLU A 457 25.71 7.31 -6.89
C GLU A 457 25.42 7.19 -8.39
N LEU A 458 25.59 8.30 -9.11
CA LEU A 458 25.55 8.31 -10.57
C LEU A 458 26.91 7.88 -11.11
N CYS A 459 26.91 6.86 -11.96
CA CYS A 459 28.06 6.39 -12.72
C CYS A 459 28.01 6.96 -14.14
N PHE A 460 29.19 7.30 -14.67
CA PHE A 460 29.34 7.70 -16.06
C PHE A 460 29.37 6.46 -16.96
N ASP A 461 28.56 6.45 -18.02
CA ASP A 461 28.50 5.38 -19.01
C ASP A 461 29.13 5.82 -20.34
N GLU A 462 30.21 5.15 -20.73
CA GLU A 462 30.96 5.47 -21.95
C GLU A 462 30.17 5.19 -23.24
N THR A 463 29.23 4.24 -23.20
CA THR A 463 28.40 3.89 -24.37
C THR A 463 27.38 5.00 -24.64
N ALA A 464 26.69 5.45 -23.60
CA ALA A 464 25.78 6.59 -23.67
C ALA A 464 26.51 7.86 -24.09
N TRP A 465 27.73 8.10 -23.58
CA TRP A 465 28.54 9.24 -23.99
C TRP A 465 28.93 9.20 -25.47
N THR A 466 29.40 8.05 -25.95
CA THR A 466 29.75 7.84 -27.36
C THR A 466 28.54 8.09 -28.27
N HIS A 467 27.34 7.66 -27.85
CA HIS A 467 26.10 7.94 -28.58
C HIS A 467 25.81 9.45 -28.67
N VAL A 468 25.92 10.18 -27.57
CA VAL A 468 25.71 11.63 -27.52
C VAL A 468 26.67 12.35 -28.48
N VAL A 469 27.96 12.03 -28.41
CA VAL A 469 29.00 12.62 -29.28
C VAL A 469 28.71 12.34 -30.75
N ASN A 470 28.55 11.06 -31.13
CA ASN A 470 28.31 10.66 -32.52
C ASN A 470 27.06 11.34 -33.10
N ARG A 471 26.02 11.52 -32.28
CA ARG A 471 24.79 12.18 -32.71
C ARG A 471 25.00 13.67 -32.93
N LEU A 472 25.65 14.37 -31.99
CA LEU A 472 25.93 15.81 -32.13
C LEU A 472 26.84 16.09 -33.33
N GLU A 473 27.89 15.29 -33.52
CA GLU A 473 28.79 15.39 -34.66
C GLU A 473 28.07 15.14 -36.00
N ARG A 474 27.17 14.14 -36.05
CA ARG A 474 26.34 13.88 -37.24
C ARG A 474 25.46 15.07 -37.62
N PHE A 475 25.03 15.87 -36.64
CA PHE A 475 24.26 17.10 -36.86
C PHE A 475 25.12 18.36 -36.96
N ASN A 476 26.46 18.21 -36.99
CA ASN A 476 27.43 19.30 -37.03
C ASN A 476 27.28 20.29 -35.86
N LEU A 477 26.96 19.78 -34.66
CA LEU A 477 26.83 20.53 -33.42
C LEU A 477 28.06 20.32 -32.54
N ALA A 478 28.47 21.37 -31.83
CA ALA A 478 29.59 21.29 -30.88
C ALA A 478 29.20 20.46 -29.65
N VAL A 479 30.10 19.58 -29.21
CA VAL A 479 29.98 18.84 -27.95
C VAL A 479 30.44 19.73 -26.80
N THR A 480 29.59 19.95 -25.80
CA THR A 480 29.93 20.74 -24.61
C THR A 480 30.13 19.84 -23.38
N GLU A 481 30.72 20.40 -22.32
CA GLU A 481 30.85 19.69 -21.04
C GLU A 481 29.50 19.36 -20.42
N SER A 482 28.49 20.22 -20.59
CA SER A 482 27.15 19.97 -20.04
C SER A 482 26.46 18.76 -20.69
N ASN A 483 26.81 18.39 -21.93
CA ASN A 483 26.34 17.15 -22.54
C ASN A 483 26.79 15.89 -21.79
N ARG A 484 27.89 15.93 -21.03
CA ARG A 484 28.38 14.76 -20.26
C ARG A 484 27.36 14.29 -19.22
N GLN A 485 26.52 15.19 -18.69
CA GLN A 485 25.52 14.79 -17.71
C GLN A 485 24.49 13.82 -18.29
N GLN A 486 24.29 13.82 -19.61
CA GLN A 486 23.37 12.92 -20.30
C GLN A 486 23.83 11.45 -20.23
N ALA A 487 25.12 11.22 -19.94
CA ALA A 487 25.73 9.90 -19.77
C ALA A 487 25.83 9.46 -18.30
N LEU A 488 25.19 10.17 -17.36
CA LEU A 488 25.16 9.81 -15.94
C LEU A 488 23.88 9.03 -15.60
N PHE A 489 24.05 7.84 -15.00
CA PHE A 489 22.96 6.96 -14.59
C PHE A 489 23.21 6.34 -13.21
N PRO A 490 22.17 5.99 -12.44
CA PRO A 490 22.36 5.26 -11.20
C PRO A 490 23.10 3.94 -11.40
N ARG A 491 23.87 3.52 -10.39
CA ARG A 491 24.63 2.28 -10.43
C ARG A 491 23.71 1.08 -10.73
N HIS A 492 24.11 0.23 -11.68
CA HIS A 492 23.35 -0.94 -12.15
C HIS A 492 22.03 -0.61 -12.89
N ALA A 493 21.83 0.63 -13.34
CA ALA A 493 20.73 0.95 -14.24
C ALA A 493 20.88 0.22 -15.58
N GLU A 494 19.78 -0.33 -16.08
CA GLU A 494 19.70 -0.90 -17.42
C GLU A 494 19.37 0.22 -18.42
N LEU A 495 20.27 0.46 -19.37
CA LEU A 495 20.15 1.60 -20.29
C LEU A 495 19.24 1.27 -21.48
N TYR A 496 18.41 2.25 -21.85
CA TYR A 496 17.52 2.20 -23.01
C TYR A 496 18.01 3.17 -24.09
N PRO A 497 18.56 2.66 -25.21
CA PRO A 497 19.09 3.49 -26.27
C PRO A 497 18.03 4.40 -26.90
N ASN A 498 18.41 5.65 -27.18
CA ASN A 498 17.54 6.63 -27.83
C ASN A 498 17.92 6.83 -29.30
N GLU A 499 17.24 6.15 -30.21
CA GLU A 499 17.47 6.28 -31.66
C GLU A 499 17.05 7.66 -32.22
N ASN A 500 16.17 8.38 -31.51
CA ASN A 500 15.56 9.64 -31.96
C ASN A 500 16.10 10.90 -31.27
N GLY A 501 16.98 10.75 -30.28
CA GLY A 501 17.59 11.86 -29.55
C GLY A 501 18.91 11.52 -28.89
N THR A 502 19.42 12.46 -28.07
CA THR A 502 20.74 12.34 -27.43
C THR A 502 20.68 11.63 -26.09
N ALA A 503 19.63 11.84 -25.29
CA ALA A 503 19.52 11.28 -23.95
C ALA A 503 18.97 9.84 -23.97
N PHE A 504 19.73 8.87 -23.44
CA PHE A 504 19.21 7.53 -23.17
C PHE A 504 18.17 7.56 -22.05
N GLY A 505 17.23 6.61 -22.10
CA GLY A 505 16.43 6.25 -20.93
C GLY A 505 17.13 5.19 -20.09
N CYS A 506 16.54 4.83 -18.95
CA CYS A 506 16.97 3.64 -18.21
C CYS A 506 15.86 3.03 -17.36
N HIS A 507 16.06 1.78 -16.95
CA HIS A 507 15.30 1.11 -15.89
C HIS A 507 16.20 0.88 -14.67
N ILE A 508 15.63 1.12 -13.50
CA ILE A 508 16.26 0.90 -12.20
C ILE A 508 15.31 0.03 -11.38
N GLU A 509 15.85 -1.04 -10.80
CA GLU A 509 15.14 -1.83 -9.80
C GLU A 509 15.61 -1.43 -8.40
N TRP A 510 14.68 -0.98 -7.56
CA TRP A 510 14.97 -0.49 -6.22
C TRP A 510 13.92 -1.00 -5.24
N GLN A 511 14.34 -1.74 -4.21
CA GLN A 511 13.44 -2.32 -3.20
C GLN A 511 12.24 -3.09 -3.80
N SER A 512 12.46 -3.90 -4.84
CA SER A 512 11.43 -4.62 -5.60
C SER A 512 10.42 -3.72 -6.33
N LYS A 513 10.76 -2.44 -6.57
CA LYS A 513 9.99 -1.48 -7.37
C LYS A 513 10.73 -1.14 -8.66
N HIS A 514 9.99 -0.77 -9.69
CA HIS A 514 10.53 -0.39 -10.99
C HIS A 514 10.50 1.12 -11.18
N ILE A 515 11.64 1.73 -11.50
CA ILE A 515 11.72 3.14 -11.89
C ILE A 515 12.17 3.19 -13.34
N PHE A 516 11.40 3.87 -14.18
CA PHE A 516 11.76 4.12 -15.58
C PHE A 516 12.04 5.61 -15.75
N MET A 517 13.19 5.93 -16.31
CA MET A 517 13.61 7.31 -16.58
C MET A 517 13.66 7.51 -18.10
N LEU A 518 12.82 8.39 -18.64
CA LEU A 518 12.67 8.63 -20.08
C LEU A 518 12.79 10.13 -20.41
N PRO A 519 13.21 10.51 -21.64
CA PRO A 519 13.29 11.92 -22.03
C PRO A 519 11.90 12.54 -22.21
N GLY A 520 11.83 13.87 -22.21
CA GLY A 520 10.59 14.63 -22.35
C GLY A 520 9.97 14.62 -23.78
N PRO A 521 10.74 14.83 -24.87
CA PRO A 521 10.16 14.95 -26.19
C PRO A 521 9.38 13.70 -26.64
N PRO A 522 8.10 13.82 -27.06
CA PRO A 522 7.28 12.66 -27.42
C PRO A 522 7.87 11.77 -28.51
N ARG A 523 8.57 12.38 -29.49
CA ARG A 523 9.24 11.67 -30.60
C ARG A 523 10.39 10.76 -30.14
N GLU A 524 10.95 11.03 -28.96
CA GLU A 524 12.06 10.28 -28.36
C GLU A 524 11.53 9.28 -27.32
N CYS A 525 10.61 9.74 -26.48
CA CYS A 525 10.10 9.01 -25.34
C CYS A 525 9.21 7.82 -25.73
N ARG A 526 8.25 8.02 -26.65
CA ARG A 526 7.25 7.00 -27.00
C ARG A 526 7.86 5.73 -27.61
N PRO A 527 8.81 5.81 -28.56
CA PRO A 527 9.46 4.62 -29.10
C PRO A 527 10.22 3.81 -28.03
N MET A 528 10.89 4.50 -27.09
CA MET A 528 11.58 3.81 -25.98
C MET A 528 10.60 3.16 -25.02
N PHE A 529 9.49 3.84 -24.72
CA PHE A 529 8.43 3.30 -23.90
C PHE A 529 7.85 2.02 -24.51
N ASP A 530 7.45 2.06 -25.78
CA ASP A 530 6.84 0.91 -26.47
C ASP A 530 7.81 -0.27 -26.60
N LYS A 531 9.09 0.01 -26.90
CA LYS A 531 10.11 -1.03 -27.13
C LYS A 531 10.64 -1.64 -25.83
N HIS A 532 10.91 -0.82 -24.81
CA HIS A 532 11.64 -1.25 -23.61
C HIS A 532 10.77 -1.30 -22.36
N VAL A 533 10.03 -0.22 -22.06
CA VAL A 533 9.26 -0.12 -20.81
C VAL A 533 8.11 -1.12 -20.80
N VAL A 534 7.33 -1.18 -21.89
CA VAL A 534 6.24 -2.14 -22.05
C VAL A 534 6.75 -3.58 -21.91
N ALA A 535 7.84 -3.93 -22.59
CA ALA A 535 8.41 -5.27 -22.52
C ALA A 535 8.84 -5.64 -21.09
N ARG A 536 9.46 -4.70 -20.35
CA ARG A 536 9.84 -4.91 -18.95
C ARG A 536 8.61 -5.06 -18.05
N LEU A 537 7.60 -4.21 -18.19
CA LEU A 537 6.35 -4.31 -17.43
C LEU A 537 5.64 -5.65 -17.67
N GLU A 538 5.65 -6.14 -18.91
CA GLU A 538 5.10 -7.44 -19.30
C GLU A 538 5.87 -8.60 -18.64
N GLN A 539 7.19 -8.60 -18.75
CA GLN A 539 8.07 -9.58 -18.08
C GLN A 539 7.92 -9.58 -16.55
N SER A 540 7.67 -8.39 -15.98
CA SER A 540 7.48 -8.22 -14.54
C SER A 540 6.04 -8.43 -14.10
N GLY A 541 5.13 -8.90 -14.96
CA GLY A 541 3.76 -9.29 -14.58
C GLY A 541 2.85 -8.13 -14.18
N PHE A 542 3.07 -6.94 -14.74
CA PHE A 542 2.17 -5.78 -14.55
C PHE A 542 0.92 -5.85 -15.42
N PHE A 543 0.96 -6.62 -16.50
CA PHE A 543 -0.14 -6.77 -17.44
C PHE A 543 -0.92 -8.04 -17.16
N LYS A 544 -2.25 -7.90 -17.10
CA LYS A 544 -3.18 -9.01 -17.14
C LYS A 544 -3.93 -8.93 -18.46
N LYS A 545 -4.03 -10.05 -19.18
CA LYS A 545 -4.91 -10.10 -20.35
C LYS A 545 -6.35 -9.89 -19.88
N LYS A 546 -7.06 -8.95 -20.52
CA LYS A 546 -8.43 -8.59 -20.20
C LYS A 546 -9.33 -8.87 -21.39
N LYS A 547 -10.54 -9.36 -21.12
CA LYS A 547 -11.66 -9.32 -22.06
C LYS A 547 -12.43 -8.02 -21.82
N VAL A 548 -12.68 -7.27 -22.89
CA VAL A 548 -13.40 -6.00 -22.81
C VAL A 548 -14.67 -6.10 -23.65
N TYR A 549 -15.79 -5.82 -23.03
CA TYR A 549 -17.12 -5.77 -23.65
C TYR A 549 -17.59 -4.32 -23.61
N ARG A 550 -18.22 -3.86 -24.70
CA ARG A 550 -18.71 -2.49 -24.83
C ARG A 550 -20.12 -2.49 -25.35
N TRP A 551 -21.05 -1.87 -24.64
CA TRP A 551 -22.42 -1.69 -25.11
C TRP A 551 -22.68 -0.22 -25.32
N MET A 552 -23.21 0.11 -26.49
CA MET A 552 -23.72 1.45 -26.79
C MET A 552 -25.23 1.42 -26.68
N THR A 553 -25.80 2.31 -25.87
CA THR A 553 -27.25 2.39 -25.66
C THR A 553 -27.77 3.78 -25.99
N LEU A 554 -29.06 3.89 -26.31
CA LEU A 554 -29.71 5.15 -26.65
C LEU A 554 -30.76 5.53 -25.59
N GLY A 555 -30.59 6.71 -25.00
CA GLY A 555 -31.57 7.31 -24.09
C GLY A 555 -31.60 6.84 -22.66
N LEU A 556 -30.74 5.90 -22.30
CA LEU A 556 -30.46 5.59 -20.90
C LEU A 556 -29.62 6.69 -20.25
N ILE A 557 -29.87 6.90 -18.96
CA ILE A 557 -28.99 7.68 -18.09
C ILE A 557 -28.31 6.75 -17.09
N GLU A 558 -27.10 7.12 -16.69
CA GLU A 558 -26.25 6.31 -15.80
C GLU A 558 -26.98 5.91 -14.52
N GLY A 559 -27.66 6.86 -13.86
CA GLY A 559 -28.37 6.63 -12.60
C GLY A 559 -29.54 5.64 -12.66
N GLU A 560 -30.09 5.36 -13.85
CA GLU A 560 -31.18 4.39 -14.00
C GLU A 560 -30.67 2.95 -14.14
N ILE A 561 -29.52 2.77 -14.80
CA ILE A 561 -29.03 1.46 -15.21
C ILE A 561 -27.85 0.95 -14.38
N ALA A 562 -26.98 1.85 -13.90
CA ALA A 562 -25.77 1.48 -13.18
C ALA A 562 -26.08 0.63 -11.92
N PRO A 563 -27.07 0.95 -11.06
CA PRO A 563 -27.37 0.12 -9.90
C PRO A 563 -27.78 -1.32 -10.24
N GLN A 564 -28.45 -1.51 -11.38
CA GLN A 564 -28.90 -2.83 -11.82
C GLN A 564 -27.73 -3.65 -12.36
N ILE A 565 -26.87 -3.05 -13.18
CA ILE A 565 -25.69 -3.72 -13.73
C ILE A 565 -24.66 -4.01 -12.63
N ASP A 566 -24.44 -3.07 -11.70
CA ASP A 566 -23.50 -3.24 -10.58
C ASP A 566 -23.94 -4.36 -9.63
N GLU A 567 -25.25 -4.55 -9.41
CA GLU A 567 -25.75 -5.66 -8.58
C GLU A 567 -25.60 -7.01 -9.31
N ILE A 568 -25.83 -7.08 -10.62
CA ILE A 568 -25.60 -8.30 -11.41
C ILE A 568 -24.10 -8.68 -11.42
N ALA A 569 -23.22 -7.67 -11.46
CA ALA A 569 -21.77 -7.88 -11.49
C ALA A 569 -21.12 -8.16 -10.14
N LYS A 570 -21.87 -8.06 -9.03
CA LYS A 570 -21.36 -8.15 -7.65
C LYS A 570 -20.70 -9.49 -7.30
N SER A 571 -21.10 -10.57 -7.97
CA SER A 571 -20.52 -11.90 -7.83
C SER A 571 -19.23 -12.10 -8.64
N HIS A 572 -18.87 -11.15 -9.50
CA HIS A 572 -17.73 -11.22 -10.42
C HIS A 572 -16.68 -10.15 -10.08
N SER A 573 -15.42 -10.44 -10.36
CA SER A 573 -14.27 -9.55 -10.15
C SER A 573 -13.98 -8.64 -11.36
N VAL A 574 -15.03 -7.97 -11.84
CA VAL A 574 -14.96 -7.14 -13.06
C VAL A 574 -14.88 -5.64 -12.76
N GLY A 575 -14.31 -4.88 -13.70
CA GLY A 575 -14.41 -3.42 -13.70
C GLY A 575 -15.49 -2.95 -14.68
N ILE A 576 -16.47 -2.20 -14.20
CA ILE A 576 -17.50 -1.57 -15.05
C ILE A 576 -17.29 -0.07 -15.08
N ALA A 577 -17.44 0.53 -16.25
CA ALA A 577 -17.37 1.96 -16.45
C ALA A 577 -18.53 2.43 -17.32
N TYR A 578 -19.10 3.57 -16.94
CA TYR A 578 -20.20 4.23 -17.63
C TYR A 578 -19.69 5.56 -18.20
N ARG A 579 -20.00 5.81 -19.48
CA ARG A 579 -19.64 7.08 -20.13
C ARG A 579 -20.87 7.64 -20.82
N TRP A 580 -21.50 8.59 -20.15
CA TRP A 580 -22.64 9.29 -20.70
C TRP A 580 -22.21 10.37 -21.69
N HIS A 581 -22.77 10.34 -22.90
CA HIS A 581 -22.63 11.40 -23.88
C HIS A 581 -23.94 11.50 -24.66
N TYR A 582 -24.77 12.51 -24.36
CA TYR A 582 -26.11 12.63 -24.93
C TYR A 582 -26.11 12.44 -26.47
N PRO A 583 -27.04 11.65 -27.05
CA PRO A 583 -28.13 10.90 -26.42
C PRO A 583 -27.76 9.47 -25.95
N TYR A 584 -26.48 9.13 -25.88
CA TYR A 584 -26.00 7.78 -25.63
C TYR A 584 -25.43 7.58 -24.22
N LEU A 585 -25.38 6.31 -23.83
CA LEU A 585 -24.59 5.82 -22.70
C LEU A 585 -23.75 4.64 -23.19
N GLU A 586 -22.43 4.81 -23.14
CA GLU A 586 -21.46 3.72 -23.36
C GLU A 586 -21.21 3.00 -22.02
N ILE A 587 -21.35 1.68 -22.03
CA ILE A 587 -21.13 0.81 -20.88
C ILE A 587 -19.97 -0.11 -21.23
N LYS A 588 -18.90 -0.08 -20.43
CA LYS A 588 -17.70 -0.88 -20.64
C LYS A 588 -17.52 -1.84 -19.48
N LEU A 589 -17.44 -3.13 -19.77
CA LEU A 589 -17.06 -4.16 -18.81
C LEU A 589 -15.68 -4.70 -19.16
N ALA A 590 -14.81 -4.76 -18.16
CA ALA A 590 -13.46 -5.33 -18.27
C ALA A 590 -13.31 -6.47 -17.26
N ALA A 591 -13.09 -7.68 -17.76
CA ALA A 591 -12.88 -8.89 -16.98
C ALA A 591 -11.47 -9.45 -17.21
N ASP A 592 -10.91 -10.14 -16.22
CA ASP A 592 -9.67 -10.89 -16.42
C ASP A 592 -9.92 -12.03 -17.45
N GLU A 593 -8.96 -12.37 -18.31
CA GLU A 593 -9.16 -13.34 -19.43
C GLU A 593 -9.65 -14.71 -18.96
N ASN A 594 -9.21 -15.13 -17.78
CA ASN A 594 -9.56 -16.41 -17.15
C ASN A 594 -10.91 -16.39 -16.42
N GLU A 595 -11.52 -15.21 -16.27
CA GLU A 595 -12.83 -15.08 -15.65
C GLU A 595 -13.91 -15.45 -16.67
N ASP A 596 -14.78 -16.39 -16.30
CA ASP A 596 -15.97 -16.69 -17.09
C ASP A 596 -17.04 -15.65 -16.76
N VAL A 597 -17.27 -14.74 -17.69
CA VAL A 597 -18.25 -13.65 -17.58
C VAL A 597 -19.35 -13.80 -18.62
N ASN A 598 -19.50 -14.98 -19.24
CA ASN A 598 -20.52 -15.16 -20.26
C ASN A 598 -21.93 -14.97 -19.68
N ASP A 599 -22.21 -15.51 -18.50
CA ASP A 599 -23.47 -15.34 -17.80
C ASP A 599 -23.77 -13.85 -17.53
N LEU A 600 -22.77 -13.11 -17.04
CA LEU A 600 -22.85 -11.69 -16.78
C LEU A 600 -23.09 -10.88 -18.05
N VAL A 601 -22.33 -11.14 -19.11
CA VAL A 601 -22.48 -10.49 -20.42
C VAL A 601 -23.90 -10.71 -20.96
N HIS A 602 -24.42 -11.94 -20.93
CA HIS A 602 -25.79 -12.22 -21.38
C HIS A 602 -26.83 -11.50 -20.51
N ALA A 603 -26.63 -11.44 -19.19
CA ALA A 603 -27.54 -10.75 -18.28
C ALA A 603 -27.57 -9.23 -18.54
N VAL A 604 -26.40 -8.61 -18.76
CA VAL A 604 -26.29 -7.20 -19.13
C VAL A 604 -26.94 -6.95 -20.49
N GLU A 605 -26.66 -7.77 -21.50
CA GLU A 605 -27.26 -7.61 -22.83
C GLU A 605 -28.78 -7.78 -22.80
N ALA A 606 -29.31 -8.73 -22.03
CA ALA A 606 -30.74 -8.91 -21.86
C ALA A 606 -31.41 -7.69 -21.21
N LEU A 607 -30.74 -7.07 -20.24
CA LEU A 607 -31.19 -5.84 -19.58
C LEU A 607 -31.19 -4.64 -20.54
N LEU A 608 -30.14 -4.52 -21.36
CA LEU A 608 -29.95 -3.40 -22.29
C LEU A 608 -30.75 -3.52 -23.58
N LEU A 609 -31.20 -4.74 -23.94
CA LEU A 609 -31.85 -5.07 -25.22
C LEU A 609 -32.88 -4.04 -25.71
N PRO A 610 -33.77 -3.46 -24.87
CA PRO A 610 -34.77 -2.48 -25.32
C PRO A 610 -34.20 -1.18 -25.90
N CYS A 611 -32.93 -0.88 -25.63
CA CYS A 611 -32.28 0.38 -25.99
C CYS A 611 -30.85 0.17 -26.52
N LEU A 612 -30.47 -1.07 -26.81
CA LEU A 612 -29.14 -1.46 -27.24
C LEU A 612 -28.92 -1.12 -28.72
N VAL A 613 -27.91 -0.30 -28.99
CA VAL A 613 -27.49 0.10 -30.32
C VAL A 613 -26.45 -0.88 -30.87
N SER A 614 -25.44 -1.22 -30.08
CA SER A 614 -24.33 -2.11 -30.47
C SER A 614 -23.64 -2.77 -29.27
N CYS A 615 -22.97 -3.90 -29.52
CA CYS A 615 -22.14 -4.64 -28.54
C CYS A 615 -20.62 -4.45 -28.77
N ASP A 616 -20.23 -3.46 -29.59
CA ASP A 616 -18.84 -3.09 -29.86
C ASP A 616 -18.55 -1.60 -29.59
N GLY A 617 -19.54 -0.86 -29.07
CA GLY A 617 -19.42 0.57 -28.74
C GLY A 617 -19.67 1.52 -29.91
N LYS A 618 -20.09 1.04 -31.09
CA LYS A 618 -20.46 1.90 -32.23
C LYS A 618 -21.78 2.62 -32.02
N LYS A 619 -21.88 3.86 -32.49
CA LYS A 619 -23.08 4.71 -32.44
C LYS A 619 -24.07 4.35 -33.55
N ALA A 620 -25.29 4.91 -33.47
CA ALA A 620 -26.41 4.54 -34.34
C ALA A 620 -26.13 4.79 -35.84
N PHE A 621 -25.44 5.87 -36.18
CA PHE A 621 -25.08 6.16 -37.58
C PHE A 621 -24.00 5.22 -38.12
N GLU A 622 -23.00 4.85 -37.31
CA GLU A 622 -21.94 3.92 -37.71
C GLU A 622 -22.51 2.53 -38.01
N VAL A 623 -23.38 2.02 -37.12
CA VAL A 623 -24.01 0.70 -37.35
C VAL A 623 -25.01 0.71 -38.50
N LEU A 624 -25.61 1.86 -38.82
CA LEU A 624 -26.51 2.01 -39.96
C LEU A 624 -25.71 2.02 -41.27
N GLU A 625 -24.60 2.74 -41.33
CA GLU A 625 -23.71 2.78 -42.49
C GLU A 625 -23.22 1.38 -42.87
N GLU A 626 -22.79 0.57 -41.89
CA GLU A 626 -22.37 -0.82 -42.11
C GLU A 626 -23.47 -1.69 -42.72
N SER A 627 -24.71 -1.56 -42.24
CA SER A 627 -25.86 -2.29 -42.79
C SER A 627 -26.17 -1.86 -44.23
N LEU A 628 -26.03 -0.57 -44.56
CA LEU A 628 -26.32 -0.06 -45.91
C LEU A 628 -25.29 -0.47 -46.95
N GLN A 629 -24.01 -0.63 -46.57
CA GLN A 629 -22.98 -1.11 -47.50
C GLN A 629 -23.33 -2.45 -48.15
N HIS A 630 -24.13 -3.26 -47.47
CA HIS A 630 -24.54 -4.60 -47.91
C HIS A 630 -25.98 -4.63 -48.43
N PHE A 631 -26.72 -3.51 -48.39
CA PHE A 631 -28.13 -3.47 -48.73
C PHE A 631 -28.33 -3.05 -50.21
N PRO A 632 -29.04 -3.83 -51.04
CA PRO A 632 -29.07 -3.63 -52.49
C PRO A 632 -30.07 -2.57 -52.99
N HIS A 633 -30.85 -1.96 -52.09
CA HIS A 633 -31.92 -1.02 -52.45
C HIS A 633 -31.69 0.37 -51.88
N ILE A 634 -32.17 1.39 -52.61
CA ILE A 634 -32.26 2.76 -52.08
C ILE A 634 -33.45 2.81 -51.13
N ILE A 635 -33.27 3.41 -49.96
CA ILE A 635 -34.35 3.59 -48.98
C ILE A 635 -34.85 5.03 -49.05
N SER A 636 -36.15 5.19 -49.30
CA SER A 636 -36.82 6.49 -49.26
C SER A 636 -37.19 6.84 -47.80
N VAL A 637 -36.69 7.96 -47.25
CA VAL A 637 -36.99 8.37 -45.86
C VAL A 637 -37.94 9.58 -45.85
N VAL A 638 -39.10 9.41 -45.21
CA VAL A 638 -40.12 10.45 -45.01
C VAL A 638 -40.03 10.97 -43.57
N ASP A 639 -39.19 11.98 -43.38
CA ASP A 639 -38.92 12.59 -42.06
C ASP A 639 -39.92 13.71 -41.73
N LYS A 640 -41.02 13.35 -41.07
CA LYS A 640 -42.00 14.29 -40.53
C LYS A 640 -41.68 14.70 -39.09
N ALA A 641 -40.64 14.12 -38.47
CA ALA A 641 -40.29 14.35 -37.07
C ALA A 641 -39.24 15.45 -36.93
N THR A 642 -38.10 15.33 -37.61
CA THR A 642 -36.97 16.26 -37.49
C THR A 642 -36.94 17.32 -38.58
N LEU A 643 -37.81 17.20 -39.59
CA LEU A 643 -38.00 18.16 -40.68
C LEU A 643 -36.68 18.48 -41.41
N GLY A 644 -35.89 17.45 -41.75
CA GLY A 644 -34.68 17.56 -42.55
C GLY A 644 -33.36 17.61 -41.75
N GLU A 645 -33.41 17.63 -40.42
CA GLU A 645 -32.19 17.56 -39.59
C GLU A 645 -31.52 16.18 -39.67
N PHE A 646 -32.32 15.10 -39.81
CA PHE A 646 -31.80 13.76 -40.09
C PHE A 646 -31.04 13.70 -41.41
N GLU A 647 -31.61 14.29 -42.47
CA GLU A 647 -30.99 14.35 -43.81
C GLU A 647 -29.62 15.04 -43.77
N LYS A 648 -29.52 16.17 -43.04
CA LYS A 648 -28.26 16.89 -42.86
C LYS A 648 -27.21 16.02 -42.16
N ALA A 649 -27.60 15.29 -41.12
CA ALA A 649 -26.68 14.42 -40.39
C ALA A 649 -26.18 13.26 -41.25
N VAL A 650 -27.07 12.63 -42.03
CA VAL A 650 -26.70 11.57 -42.98
C VAL A 650 -25.75 12.09 -44.07
N SER A 651 -26.02 13.29 -44.60
CA SER A 651 -25.18 13.93 -45.62
C SER A 651 -23.77 14.23 -45.11
N LEU A 652 -23.64 14.70 -43.86
CA LEU A 652 -22.34 14.93 -43.22
C LEU A 652 -21.53 13.64 -43.00
N GLN A 653 -22.20 12.49 -42.96
CA GLN A 653 -21.58 11.17 -42.86
C GLN A 653 -21.33 10.52 -44.23
N ASN A 654 -21.61 11.22 -45.36
CA ASN A 654 -21.42 10.75 -46.74
C ASN A 654 -22.15 9.43 -47.10
N ILE A 655 -23.35 9.20 -46.56
CA ILE A 655 -24.10 7.97 -46.83
C ILE A 655 -24.97 8.12 -48.10
N ASN A 656 -24.54 7.53 -49.21
CA ASN A 656 -25.15 7.70 -50.55
C ASN A 656 -26.43 6.86 -50.84
N TYR A 657 -26.98 6.16 -49.85
CA TYR A 657 -28.03 5.14 -50.04
C TYR A 657 -29.46 5.61 -49.73
N PHE A 658 -29.64 6.92 -49.54
CA PHE A 658 -30.91 7.50 -49.11
C PHE A 658 -31.49 8.48 -50.12
N LYS A 659 -32.82 8.45 -50.25
CA LYS A 659 -33.57 9.50 -50.92
C LYS A 659 -34.62 10.06 -49.96
N THR A 660 -34.37 11.25 -49.44
CA THR A 660 -35.33 12.00 -48.63
C THR A 660 -36.42 12.57 -49.53
N GLN A 661 -37.68 12.23 -49.25
CA GLN A 661 -38.82 12.65 -50.07
C GLN A 661 -39.98 13.11 -49.18
N PRO A 662 -40.77 14.10 -49.64
CA PRO A 662 -41.92 14.60 -48.87
C PRO A 662 -43.14 13.66 -48.89
N ALA A 663 -43.14 12.65 -49.76
CA ALA A 663 -44.28 11.75 -49.99
C ALA A 663 -43.86 10.27 -49.95
N GLU A 664 -44.84 9.40 -49.70
CA GLU A 664 -44.68 7.95 -49.59
C GLU A 664 -44.30 7.32 -50.93
N ASP A 665 -43.36 6.37 -50.92
CA ASP A 665 -42.87 5.68 -52.12
C ASP A 665 -43.57 4.32 -52.24
N THR A 666 -44.79 4.31 -52.77
CA THR A 666 -45.68 3.14 -52.74
C THR A 666 -45.19 1.93 -53.54
N ASP A 667 -44.14 2.11 -54.35
CA ASP A 667 -43.55 1.08 -55.22
C ASP A 667 -42.15 0.63 -54.75
N GLY A 668 -41.60 1.24 -53.70
CA GLY A 668 -40.24 1.00 -53.20
C GLY A 668 -40.15 0.63 -51.71
N VAL A 669 -38.92 0.65 -51.17
CA VAL A 669 -38.65 0.48 -49.73
C VAL A 669 -38.59 1.85 -49.09
N TRP A 670 -39.48 2.13 -48.13
CA TRP A 670 -39.55 3.45 -47.50
C TRP A 670 -39.77 3.39 -45.99
N PHE A 671 -39.31 4.43 -45.31
CA PHE A 671 -39.34 4.55 -43.85
C PHE A 671 -39.90 5.92 -43.47
N CYS A 672 -40.94 5.95 -42.63
CA CYS A 672 -41.57 7.17 -42.18
C CYS A 672 -41.39 7.36 -40.69
N VAL A 673 -41.12 8.61 -40.29
CA VAL A 673 -40.96 8.97 -38.89
C VAL A 673 -41.82 10.18 -38.58
N LYS A 674 -42.58 10.10 -37.49
CA LYS A 674 -43.49 11.15 -37.00
C LYS A 674 -43.22 11.41 -35.52
N ALA A 675 -43.44 12.65 -35.09
CA ALA A 675 -43.39 13.04 -33.69
C ALA A 675 -44.78 13.52 -33.24
N SER A 676 -45.17 13.25 -31.99
CA SER A 676 -46.46 13.69 -31.44
C SER A 676 -46.58 15.21 -31.25
N LYS A 677 -45.43 15.91 -31.27
CA LYS A 677 -45.32 17.38 -31.20
C LYS A 677 -44.20 17.83 -32.14
N PRO A 678 -44.26 19.05 -32.71
CA PRO A 678 -43.15 19.60 -33.50
C PRO A 678 -41.86 19.63 -32.68
N LEU A 679 -40.74 19.09 -33.20
CA LEU A 679 -39.45 19.10 -32.49
C LEU A 679 -38.73 20.45 -32.61
N GLN A 680 -39.00 21.19 -33.69
CA GLN A 680 -38.45 22.52 -33.94
C GLN A 680 -39.39 23.61 -33.44
N ASN A 681 -38.84 24.80 -33.14
CA ASN A 681 -39.59 26.00 -32.77
C ASN A 681 -40.50 25.85 -31.54
N GLN A 682 -40.15 24.97 -30.61
CA GLN A 682 -40.86 24.83 -29.34
C GLN A 682 -40.53 25.99 -28.39
N THR A 683 -41.54 26.49 -27.69
CA THR A 683 -41.41 27.56 -26.67
C THR A 683 -41.49 27.03 -25.23
N GLU A 684 -41.93 25.77 -25.05
CA GLU A 684 -42.04 25.12 -23.74
C GLU A 684 -41.46 23.70 -23.79
N PHE A 685 -40.53 23.41 -22.88
CA PHE A 685 -39.78 22.15 -22.81
C PHE A 685 -40.27 21.27 -21.65
N THR A 686 -41.57 20.96 -21.65
CA THR A 686 -42.21 20.13 -20.63
C THR A 686 -42.98 18.96 -21.24
N GLY A 687 -43.15 17.90 -20.44
CA GLY A 687 -43.89 16.69 -20.82
C GLY A 687 -43.09 15.71 -21.68
N MET A 688 -43.81 14.79 -22.33
CA MET A 688 -43.23 13.72 -23.16
C MET A 688 -43.52 13.98 -24.64
N ILE A 689 -42.62 13.51 -25.50
CA ILE A 689 -42.76 13.46 -26.96
C ILE A 689 -42.69 11.99 -27.39
N SER A 690 -43.68 11.57 -28.18
CA SER A 690 -43.66 10.25 -28.79
C SER A 690 -43.06 10.33 -30.20
N LEU A 691 -42.08 9.48 -30.49
CA LEU A 691 -41.52 9.24 -31.82
C LEU A 691 -42.07 7.91 -32.34
N GLU A 692 -42.64 7.93 -33.54
CA GLU A 692 -43.22 6.77 -34.21
C GLU A 692 -42.50 6.55 -35.53
N CYS A 693 -42.02 5.32 -35.75
CA CYS A 693 -41.31 4.88 -36.94
C CYS A 693 -42.07 3.73 -37.60
N GLU A 694 -42.26 3.80 -38.91
CA GLU A 694 -42.92 2.77 -39.71
C GLU A 694 -42.09 2.51 -40.98
N GLY A 695 -41.74 1.25 -41.23
CA GLY A 695 -40.98 0.79 -42.39
C GLY A 695 -41.82 -0.09 -43.31
N PHE A 696 -41.74 0.16 -44.61
CA PHE A 696 -42.60 -0.44 -45.62
C PHE A 696 -41.80 -0.99 -46.80
N SER A 697 -42.28 -2.11 -47.36
CA SER A 697 -41.87 -2.63 -48.66
C SER A 697 -43.09 -2.61 -49.57
N GLY A 698 -43.15 -1.64 -50.49
CA GLY A 698 -44.36 -1.30 -51.23
C GLY A 698 -45.47 -0.81 -50.28
N LYS A 699 -46.63 -1.47 -50.31
CA LYS A 699 -47.78 -1.17 -49.43
C LYS A 699 -47.80 -1.94 -48.11
N GLN A 700 -46.89 -2.89 -47.93
CA GLN A 700 -46.88 -3.74 -46.74
C GLN A 700 -45.98 -3.11 -45.67
N CYS A 701 -46.58 -2.81 -44.51
CA CYS A 701 -45.81 -2.46 -43.31
C CYS A 701 -45.04 -3.70 -42.83
N ARG A 702 -43.72 -3.56 -42.69
CA ARG A 702 -42.79 -4.61 -42.26
C ARG A 702 -42.19 -4.31 -40.90
N TYR A 703 -42.21 -3.05 -40.48
CA TYR A 703 -41.65 -2.63 -39.20
C TYR A 703 -42.46 -1.47 -38.63
N ALA A 704 -42.75 -1.50 -37.34
CA ALA A 704 -43.35 -0.38 -36.63
C ALA A 704 -42.79 -0.31 -35.22
N HIS A 705 -42.41 0.89 -34.77
CA HIS A 705 -41.89 1.10 -33.42
C HIS A 705 -42.29 2.48 -32.90
N LYS A 706 -42.58 2.55 -31.60
CA LYS A 706 -43.01 3.76 -30.91
C LYS A 706 -42.26 3.92 -29.61
N LEU A 707 -41.70 5.11 -29.38
CA LEU A 707 -40.96 5.44 -28.18
C LEU A 707 -41.42 6.79 -27.62
N SER A 708 -41.62 6.87 -26.31
CA SER A 708 -41.88 8.15 -25.61
C SER A 708 -40.62 8.61 -24.89
N ILE A 709 -40.19 9.84 -25.16
CA ILE A 709 -39.02 10.46 -24.52
C ILE A 709 -39.38 11.79 -23.85
N PRO A 710 -38.68 12.20 -22.77
CA PRO A 710 -38.87 13.52 -22.18
C PRO A 710 -38.54 14.64 -23.16
N ASN A 711 -39.33 15.71 -23.14
CA ASN A 711 -39.08 16.89 -23.95
C ASN A 711 -37.94 17.74 -23.36
N ARG A 712 -36.70 17.44 -23.73
CA ARG A 712 -35.48 18.18 -23.32
C ARG A 712 -35.14 19.35 -24.26
N GLY A 713 -36.12 19.90 -24.95
CA GLY A 713 -35.93 21.00 -25.89
C GLY A 713 -35.04 20.65 -27.08
N HIS A 714 -34.07 21.51 -27.39
CA HIS A 714 -33.25 21.36 -28.61
C HIS A 714 -32.49 20.02 -28.67
N GLU A 715 -32.14 19.43 -27.53
CA GLU A 715 -31.49 18.12 -27.46
C GLU A 715 -32.34 16.99 -28.06
N VAL A 716 -33.68 17.11 -28.03
CA VAL A 716 -34.59 16.10 -28.56
C VAL A 716 -34.37 15.84 -30.05
N ILE A 717 -33.87 16.82 -30.80
CA ILE A 717 -33.53 16.65 -32.22
C ILE A 717 -32.33 15.70 -32.37
N GLU A 718 -31.28 15.85 -31.55
CA GLU A 718 -30.12 14.94 -31.56
C GLU A 718 -30.51 13.51 -31.18
N TYR A 719 -31.42 13.37 -30.21
CA TYR A 719 -32.01 12.09 -29.87
C TYR A 719 -32.78 11.50 -31.06
N ALA A 720 -33.70 12.28 -31.64
CA ALA A 720 -34.55 11.83 -32.73
C ALA A 720 -33.70 11.38 -33.92
N LYS A 721 -32.65 12.12 -34.30
CA LYS A 721 -31.73 11.71 -35.37
C LYS A 721 -31.09 10.35 -35.10
N SER A 722 -30.56 10.16 -33.89
CA SER A 722 -29.92 8.90 -33.47
C SER A 722 -30.92 7.74 -33.39
N TYR A 723 -32.15 8.02 -32.92
CA TYR A 723 -33.24 7.05 -32.86
C TYR A 723 -33.68 6.62 -34.26
N ILE A 724 -33.85 7.57 -35.20
CA ILE A 724 -34.17 7.26 -36.59
C ILE A 724 -33.10 6.35 -37.19
N ALA A 725 -31.81 6.68 -37.01
CA ALA A 725 -30.72 5.86 -37.54
C ALA A 725 -30.75 4.44 -36.97
N TRP A 726 -30.94 4.31 -35.66
CA TRP A 726 -31.01 3.01 -34.98
C TRP A 726 -32.21 2.18 -35.43
N GLN A 727 -33.39 2.77 -35.55
CA GLN A 727 -34.61 2.09 -35.96
C GLN A 727 -34.61 1.72 -37.45
N LEU A 728 -34.02 2.55 -38.29
CA LEU A 728 -33.84 2.29 -39.71
C LEU A 728 -32.96 1.05 -39.94
N ARG A 729 -31.90 0.89 -39.13
CA ARG A 729 -31.11 -0.35 -39.12
C ARG A 729 -31.94 -1.58 -38.75
N GLN A 730 -32.81 -1.49 -37.75
CA GLN A 730 -33.67 -2.63 -37.37
C GLN A 730 -34.65 -2.97 -38.48
N PHE A 731 -35.18 -1.96 -39.17
CA PHE A 731 -36.01 -2.17 -40.35
C PHE A 731 -35.24 -2.87 -41.48
N ILE A 732 -34.02 -2.43 -41.79
CA ILE A 732 -33.17 -3.10 -42.81
C ILE A 732 -33.00 -4.59 -42.48
N LYS A 733 -32.64 -4.91 -41.23
CA LYS A 733 -32.53 -6.30 -40.77
C LYS A 733 -33.83 -7.09 -40.91
N SER A 734 -34.98 -6.46 -40.70
CA SER A 734 -36.30 -7.10 -40.87
C SER A 734 -36.67 -7.39 -42.32
N LEU A 735 -35.93 -6.84 -43.30
CA LEU A 735 -36.09 -7.14 -44.73
C LEU A 735 -35.14 -8.24 -45.20
N GLU A 736 -34.04 -8.48 -44.47
CA GLU A 736 -33.05 -9.52 -44.77
C GLU A 736 -33.44 -10.90 -44.24
N GLY A 737 -34.36 -10.96 -43.26
CA GLY A 737 -34.95 -12.20 -42.73
C GLY A 737 -36.34 -12.48 -43.27
#